data_AF-A0A7J3EMW2-F1
#
_entry.id   AF-A0A7J3EMW2-F1
#
_cell.length_a   1.000
_cell.length_b   1.000
_cell.length_c   1.000
_cell.angle_alpha   90.00
_cell.angle_beta   90.00
_cell.angle_gamma   90.00
#
_symmetry.space_group_name_H-M   'P 1'
#
loop_
_entity.id
_entity.type
_entity.pdbx_description
1 polymer ?
#
loop_
_entity_poly.entity_id
_entity_poly.type
_entity_poly.pdbx_seq_one_letter_code
_entity_poly.pdbx_strand_id
1 'polypeptide(L)'
;EFRNVLAYHVVRDKVGVGLIEPFLRDPYLEDISCSGLGNIYVVHKYFGNMESNVGFVDEGELNSYLISLAEKIGKPLSSARPIVDATLPDGSRINIVFGNDVSLRGSNFTIRRVLKTPASITQLISWGTFDSRVAAYMWMLLSEGMSGFVCGETASGKTTSLTAMIPFIRPSAKIVSIEDTAEVIVPHPNWVRELTRDTGKPESSVTMFDLLKSALRQRPNYIIVGEIRGAEGSIAFQAIQSVARETPILIKEVRTGRVRLVRIGDFVDKFFNNDPEGKRYISGYEVLSLSKSGEVVWAPINYVLRHKVSEIYEITYENGGRLRTTGSHSVFVLDLEFMRIVPKPVSRLREGDLLVSFVRNPGMFRYGKTKGSQNLSLRELLMRPMTLWFIMTSYYDTHAFKTLESLRTTKDMITYYVGNGEVAITVGWIARLLGFESSIIIREDGGGPHEVRVSPPKDEIPSEIVESLLSHVQSAGISLNGCDLIQVLSVDPSRKVSKDVVADVINLLKESLGKLDYDGLDLLSRAEAILRSDLTFLKVERISKLRYEDFVYDISVPETELFLGGSPPVALHNTGHPVLSTFHASDIDTLIQRLTNNPINIPKTNIGALNFAWFQSAVYTREGFLARKLVKLYEVIGYYPQNDSIIAIPVFVWDPVNNKFIFSGRGTSYLLEEKIAVMRGIPRSRVKEVYDELELRASFINELVERKIFDYWDVWRAIIKVGEVGVEKALNLLRNGALL
;
A
#
# COMPACT_ATOMS: atom_id res chain seq x y z
N GLU A 1 -21.79 17.51 53.70
CA GLU A 1 -20.38 17.84 53.37
C GLU A 1 -19.39 16.76 53.83
N PHE A 2 -19.28 16.49 55.15
CA PHE A 2 -18.40 15.44 55.69
C PHE A 2 -18.56 14.06 55.02
N ARG A 3 -19.81 13.63 54.80
CA ARG A 3 -20.12 12.36 54.10
C ARG A 3 -19.51 12.29 52.70
N ASN A 4 -19.48 13.40 51.96
CA ASN A 4 -18.94 13.45 50.60
C ASN A 4 -17.41 13.43 50.61
N VAL A 5 -16.78 14.12 51.57
CA VAL A 5 -15.33 14.10 51.78
C VAL A 5 -14.87 12.68 52.14
N LEU A 6 -15.54 12.04 53.10
CA LEU A 6 -15.24 10.66 53.49
C LEU A 6 -15.44 9.70 52.31
N ALA A 7 -16.55 9.83 51.58
CA ALA A 7 -16.81 9.01 50.39
C ALA A 7 -15.71 9.18 49.34
N TYR A 8 -15.25 10.41 49.08
CA TYR A 8 -14.14 10.66 48.18
C TYR A 8 -12.87 9.91 48.62
N HIS A 9 -12.44 10.06 49.88
CA HIS A 9 -11.22 9.38 50.37
C HIS A 9 -11.33 7.86 50.31
N VAL A 10 -12.48 7.30 50.70
CA VAL A 10 -12.72 5.85 50.62
C VAL A 10 -12.64 5.35 49.18
N VAL A 11 -13.29 6.04 48.24
CA VAL A 11 -13.24 5.68 46.81
C VAL A 11 -11.83 5.84 46.26
N ARG A 12 -11.16 6.95 46.56
CA ARG A 12 -9.78 7.24 46.13
C ARG A 12 -8.81 6.14 46.57
N ASP A 13 -8.90 5.71 47.83
CA ASP A 13 -7.92 4.80 48.41
C ASP A 13 -8.25 3.33 48.14
N LYS A 14 -9.54 2.95 48.11
CA LYS A 14 -9.96 1.56 47.91
C LYS A 14 -10.16 1.19 46.44
N VAL A 15 -10.73 2.09 45.65
CA VAL A 15 -11.03 1.85 44.22
C VAL A 15 -9.99 2.51 43.32
N GLY A 16 -9.62 3.76 43.62
CA GLY A 16 -8.62 4.50 42.87
C GLY A 16 -7.18 4.13 43.22
N VAL A 17 -6.26 5.00 42.82
CA VAL A 17 -4.81 4.81 43.03
C VAL A 17 -4.28 5.60 44.23
N GLY A 18 -5.14 6.02 45.15
CA GLY A 18 -4.74 6.64 46.41
C GLY A 18 -4.14 8.03 46.24
N LEU A 19 -2.95 8.26 46.82
CA LEU A 19 -2.34 9.59 46.97
C LEU A 19 -2.15 10.31 45.63
N ILE A 20 -1.85 9.58 44.56
CA ILE A 20 -1.58 10.15 43.23
C ILE A 20 -2.85 10.43 42.41
N GLU A 21 -4.03 10.02 42.87
CA GLU A 21 -5.30 10.18 42.12
C GLU A 21 -5.57 11.64 41.69
N PRO A 22 -5.33 12.69 42.51
CA PRO A 22 -5.51 14.07 42.07
C PRO A 22 -4.61 14.43 40.88
N PHE A 23 -3.38 13.94 40.86
CA PHE A 23 -2.42 14.17 39.79
C PHE A 23 -2.87 13.50 38.48
N LEU A 24 -3.43 12.29 38.57
CA LEU A 24 -3.98 11.59 37.41
C LEU A 24 -5.28 12.23 36.88
N ARG A 25 -6.00 12.99 37.71
CA ARG A 25 -7.22 13.69 37.28
C ARG A 25 -6.95 15.04 36.63
N ASP A 26 -5.84 15.70 36.97
CA ASP A 26 -5.45 16.97 36.38
C ASP A 26 -5.00 16.77 34.91
N PRO A 27 -5.71 17.25 33.88
CA PRO A 27 -5.35 17.05 32.47
C PRO A 27 -4.09 17.82 32.00
N TYR A 28 -3.52 18.68 32.84
CA TYR A 28 -2.37 19.51 32.48
C TYR A 28 -1.02 18.92 32.89
N LEU A 29 -0.99 17.83 33.65
CA LEU A 29 0.24 17.12 33.98
C LEU A 29 0.65 16.12 32.87
N GLU A 30 1.93 16.03 32.58
CA GLU A 30 2.49 15.08 31.60
C GLU A 30 3.22 13.94 32.30
N ASP A 31 4.13 14.27 33.21
CA ASP A 31 4.91 13.30 34.00
C ASP A 31 4.72 13.57 35.50
N ILE A 32 4.73 12.50 36.32
CA ILE A 32 4.65 12.54 37.78
C ILE A 32 5.78 11.66 38.33
N SER A 33 6.67 12.21 39.14
CA SER A 33 7.88 11.54 39.61
C SER A 33 8.03 11.65 41.13
N CYS A 34 8.13 10.50 41.80
CA CYS A 34 8.48 10.41 43.21
C CYS A 34 9.88 9.81 43.32
N SER A 35 10.87 10.64 43.67
CA SER A 35 12.29 10.28 43.66
C SER A 35 12.77 9.55 44.93
N GLY A 36 11.86 9.19 45.83
CA GLY A 36 12.15 8.69 47.18
C GLY A 36 11.36 9.46 48.23
N LEU A 37 11.92 9.61 49.43
CA LEU A 37 11.35 10.48 50.47
C LEU A 37 11.39 11.95 50.03
N GLY A 38 10.31 12.68 50.35
CA GLY A 38 10.09 14.07 50.00
C GLY A 38 8.86 14.26 49.10
N ASN A 39 8.78 15.42 48.47
CA ASN A 39 7.68 15.81 47.61
C ASN A 39 7.74 15.12 46.24
N ILE A 40 6.57 14.92 45.66
CA ILE A 40 6.39 14.47 44.28
C ILE A 40 6.68 15.65 43.35
N TYR A 41 7.45 15.40 42.30
CA TYR A 41 7.73 16.33 41.22
C TYR A 41 6.81 16.03 40.04
N VAL A 42 6.42 17.06 39.30
CA VAL A 42 5.54 16.93 38.13
C VAL A 42 6.06 17.75 36.96
N VAL A 43 5.71 17.35 35.75
CA VAL A 43 5.88 18.15 34.54
C VAL A 43 4.50 18.68 34.15
N HIS A 44 4.29 19.99 34.27
CA HIS A 44 3.06 20.65 33.88
C HIS A 44 3.20 21.26 32.47
N LYS A 45 2.20 21.09 31.61
CA LYS A 45 2.19 21.56 30.20
C LYS A 45 2.61 23.02 30.02
N TYR A 46 2.25 23.88 30.97
CA TYR A 46 2.55 25.32 30.90
C TYR A 46 3.73 25.77 31.76
N PHE A 47 4.00 25.08 32.88
CA PHE A 47 4.94 25.55 33.90
C PHE A 47 6.23 24.73 33.92
N GLY A 48 6.30 23.65 33.14
CA GLY A 48 7.43 22.73 33.14
C GLY A 48 7.55 21.98 34.45
N ASN A 49 8.78 21.76 34.91
CA ASN A 49 9.06 21.04 36.13
C ASN A 49 8.60 21.82 37.36
N MET A 50 7.77 21.19 38.19
CA MET A 50 7.26 21.76 39.43
C MET A 50 7.42 20.76 40.57
N GLU A 51 7.67 21.28 41.77
CA GLU A 51 7.56 20.51 43.00
C GLU A 51 6.13 20.65 43.54
N SER A 52 5.50 19.54 43.91
CA SER A 52 4.17 19.55 44.51
C SER A 52 4.25 19.69 46.04
N ASN A 53 3.10 19.91 46.68
CA ASN A 53 2.95 19.90 48.13
C ASN A 53 2.57 18.53 48.70
N VAL A 54 2.62 17.47 47.89
CA VAL A 54 2.27 16.10 48.28
C VAL A 54 3.50 15.23 48.12
N GLY A 55 3.73 14.33 49.07
CA GLY A 55 4.93 13.52 49.11
C GLY A 55 4.85 12.42 50.15
N PHE A 56 5.97 11.73 50.34
CA PHE A 56 6.13 10.70 51.35
C PHE A 56 7.24 11.12 52.32
N VAL A 57 6.94 11.10 53.61
CA VAL A 57 7.92 11.44 54.67
C VAL A 57 8.46 10.20 55.38
N ASP A 58 7.71 9.10 55.33
CA ASP A 58 8.06 7.81 55.92
C ASP A 58 8.29 6.75 54.83
N GLU A 59 9.36 5.97 55.01
CA GLU A 59 9.75 4.95 54.03
C GLU A 59 8.78 3.76 54.06
N GLY A 60 8.28 3.41 55.24
CA GLY A 60 7.29 2.35 55.42
C GLY A 60 5.98 2.66 54.70
N GLU A 61 5.53 3.92 54.77
CA GLU A 61 4.35 4.42 54.04
C GLU A 61 4.55 4.31 52.52
N LEU A 62 5.68 4.80 51.99
CA LEU A 62 5.98 4.73 50.56
C LEU A 62 6.06 3.28 50.07
N ASN A 63 6.76 2.42 50.80
CA ASN A 63 6.90 1.01 50.46
C ASN A 63 5.54 0.29 50.49
N SER A 64 4.73 0.53 51.53
CA SER A 64 3.38 -0.06 51.64
C SER A 64 2.45 0.42 50.53
N TYR A 65 2.53 1.70 50.19
CA TYR A 65 1.79 2.28 49.08
C TYR A 65 2.16 1.65 47.74
N LEU A 66 3.46 1.51 47.45
CA LEU A 66 3.95 0.91 46.20
C LEU A 66 3.57 -0.57 46.09
N ILE A 67 3.67 -1.35 47.17
CA ILE A 67 3.22 -2.75 47.20
C ILE A 67 1.73 -2.82 46.87
N SER A 68 0.89 -2.03 47.54
CA SER A 68 -0.55 -2.02 47.31
C SER A 68 -0.92 -1.58 45.89
N LEU A 69 -0.23 -0.56 45.35
CA LEU A 69 -0.43 -0.09 43.98
C LEU A 69 -0.04 -1.17 42.96
N ALA A 70 1.11 -1.81 43.17
CA ALA A 70 1.61 -2.88 42.31
C ALA A 70 0.69 -4.11 42.29
N GLU A 71 0.12 -4.49 43.43
CA GLU A 71 -0.91 -5.52 43.54
C GLU A 71 -2.18 -5.16 42.78
N LYS A 72 -2.68 -3.91 42.92
CA LYS A 72 -3.86 -3.43 42.18
C LYS A 72 -3.67 -3.47 40.67
N ILE A 73 -2.46 -3.20 40.19
CA ILE A 73 -2.10 -3.25 38.76
C ILE A 73 -1.85 -4.70 38.29
N GLY A 74 -1.81 -5.68 39.21
CA GLY A 74 -1.57 -7.10 38.90
C GLY A 74 -0.10 -7.44 38.63
N LYS A 75 0.83 -6.60 39.10
CA LYS A 75 2.29 -6.77 38.94
C LYS A 75 2.97 -6.65 40.33
N PRO A 76 2.85 -7.66 41.20
CA PRO A 76 3.31 -7.56 42.59
C PRO A 76 4.82 -7.34 42.72
N LEU A 77 5.20 -6.46 43.65
CA LEU A 77 6.60 -6.14 43.97
C LEU A 77 7.19 -7.11 45.01
N SER A 78 8.49 -7.35 44.91
CA SER A 78 9.26 -8.09 45.93
C SER A 78 10.72 -7.70 45.86
N SER A 79 11.51 -7.98 46.90
CA SER A 79 12.97 -7.77 46.84
C SER A 79 13.66 -8.57 45.72
N ALA A 80 13.08 -9.71 45.32
CA ALA A 80 13.58 -10.50 44.19
C ALA A 80 13.19 -9.91 42.81
N ARG A 81 12.16 -9.06 42.75
CA ARG A 81 11.70 -8.34 41.54
C ARG A 81 11.42 -6.88 41.91
N PRO A 82 12.48 -6.09 42.13
CA PRO A 82 12.35 -4.73 42.63
C PRO A 82 11.89 -3.74 41.55
N ILE A 83 12.01 -4.09 40.28
CA ILE A 83 11.66 -3.20 39.15
C ILE A 83 10.37 -3.70 38.50
N VAL A 84 9.38 -2.81 38.37
CA VAL A 84 8.11 -3.08 37.69
C VAL A 84 7.80 -1.97 36.70
N ASP A 85 7.56 -2.35 35.45
CA ASP A 85 6.89 -1.52 34.45
C ASP A 85 5.47 -2.02 34.25
N ALA A 86 4.50 -1.10 34.34
CA ALA A 86 3.09 -1.43 34.23
C ALA A 86 2.24 -0.28 33.69
N THR A 87 0.94 -0.55 33.51
CA THR A 87 -0.06 0.40 33.03
C THR A 87 -1.12 0.61 34.10
N LEU A 88 -1.39 1.86 34.43
CA LEU A 88 -2.44 2.28 35.37
C LEU A 88 -3.83 2.14 34.74
N PRO A 89 -4.91 2.10 35.55
CA PRO A 89 -6.27 1.96 35.03
C PRO A 89 -6.72 3.05 34.03
N ASP A 90 -6.13 4.23 34.08
CA ASP A 90 -6.38 5.34 33.14
C ASP A 90 -5.58 5.22 31.82
N GLY A 91 -4.72 4.20 31.71
CA GLY A 91 -3.82 3.97 30.58
C GLY A 91 -2.40 4.53 30.78
N SER A 92 -2.18 5.34 31.83
CA SER A 92 -0.87 5.96 32.10
C SER A 92 0.20 4.90 32.40
N ARG A 93 1.43 5.10 31.92
CA ARG A 93 2.55 4.19 32.23
C ARG A 93 3.11 4.51 33.61
N ILE A 94 3.41 3.50 34.39
CA ILE A 94 4.17 3.62 35.64
C ILE A 94 5.40 2.73 35.61
N ASN A 95 6.54 3.29 36.01
CA ASN A 95 7.76 2.55 36.37
C ASN A 95 7.95 2.67 37.88
N ILE A 96 8.23 1.54 38.55
CA ILE A 96 8.47 1.47 39.98
C ILE A 96 9.82 0.79 40.21
N VAL A 97 10.64 1.36 41.09
CA VAL A 97 11.86 0.76 41.62
C VAL A 97 11.72 0.66 43.12
N PHE A 98 11.67 -0.56 43.63
CA PHE A 98 11.38 -0.90 45.02
C PHE A 98 12.65 -1.33 45.76
N GLY A 99 12.83 -0.83 46.98
CA GLY A 99 13.91 -1.22 47.88
C GLY A 99 15.14 -0.30 47.81
N ASN A 100 15.75 -0.10 48.98
CA ASN A 100 16.93 0.75 49.13
C ASN A 100 18.23 0.10 48.65
N ASP A 101 18.20 -1.22 48.46
CA ASP A 101 19.27 -2.00 47.86
C ASP A 101 19.43 -1.70 46.36
N VAL A 102 18.35 -1.26 45.69
CA VAL A 102 18.38 -0.82 44.28
C VAL A 102 18.34 0.70 44.16
N SER A 103 17.53 1.38 44.99
CA SER A 103 17.37 2.84 44.97
C SER A 103 17.81 3.47 46.29
N LEU A 104 19.03 4.01 46.32
CA LEU A 104 19.67 4.52 47.54
C LEU A 104 18.92 5.66 48.26
N ARG A 105 17.96 6.32 47.60
CA ARG A 105 17.13 7.40 48.18
C ARG A 105 15.75 6.94 48.69
N GLY A 106 15.51 5.64 48.77
CA GLY A 106 14.18 5.10 48.97
C GLY A 106 13.61 4.52 47.68
N SER A 107 12.59 3.67 47.79
CA SER A 107 11.78 3.27 46.64
C SER A 107 11.29 4.49 45.85
N ASN A 108 11.18 4.38 44.53
CA ASN A 108 10.80 5.48 43.65
C ASN A 108 9.81 5.03 42.58
N PHE A 109 9.09 5.98 42.00
CA PHE A 109 8.24 5.71 40.84
C PHE A 109 8.15 6.90 39.90
N THR A 110 7.93 6.62 38.62
CA THR A 110 7.70 7.63 37.58
C THR A 110 6.48 7.23 36.76
N ILE A 111 5.54 8.16 36.59
CA ILE A 111 4.34 8.00 35.79
C ILE A 111 4.43 8.92 34.58
N ARG A 112 4.20 8.36 33.39
CA ARG A 112 3.97 9.12 32.16
C ARG A 112 2.50 9.02 31.78
N ARG A 113 1.83 10.16 31.72
CA ARG A 113 0.37 10.22 31.54
C ARG A 113 -0.04 9.98 30.10
N VAL A 114 -1.16 9.29 29.93
CA VAL A 114 -1.83 9.18 28.63
C VAL A 114 -2.70 10.42 28.39
N LEU A 115 -2.50 11.06 27.23
CA LEU A 115 -3.33 12.18 26.80
C LEU A 115 -4.70 11.67 26.35
N LYS A 116 -5.77 12.14 27.00
CA LYS A 116 -7.16 11.81 26.61
C LYS A 116 -7.55 12.36 25.24
N THR A 117 -7.06 13.55 24.91
CA THR A 117 -7.27 14.20 23.61
C THR A 117 -5.90 14.48 23.01
N PRO A 118 -5.56 13.89 21.85
CA PRO A 118 -4.29 14.15 21.18
C PRO A 118 -4.29 15.56 20.57
N ALA A 119 -3.10 16.06 20.22
CA ALA A 119 -3.00 17.30 19.47
C ALA A 119 -3.56 17.12 18.04
N SER A 120 -4.33 18.09 17.57
CA SER A 120 -4.87 18.09 16.21
C SER A 120 -3.89 18.68 15.20
N ILE A 121 -4.12 18.40 13.92
CA ILE A 121 -3.30 18.96 12.84
C ILE A 121 -3.33 20.50 12.83
N THR A 122 -4.47 21.11 13.17
CA THR A 122 -4.65 22.57 13.21
C THR A 122 -3.91 23.18 14.38
N GLN A 123 -3.81 22.50 15.53
CA GLN A 123 -2.96 22.92 16.64
C GLN A 123 -1.48 22.91 16.25
N LEU A 124 -1.00 21.84 15.60
CA LEU A 124 0.39 21.76 15.14
C LEU A 124 0.73 22.87 14.14
N ILE A 125 -0.20 23.23 13.27
CA ILE A 125 -0.04 24.38 12.35
C ILE A 125 -0.03 25.70 13.12
N SER A 126 -0.92 25.87 14.10
CA SER A 126 -0.94 27.07 14.95
C SER A 126 0.34 27.24 15.78
N TRP A 127 0.99 26.14 16.20
CA TRP A 127 2.30 26.16 16.86
C TRP A 127 3.46 26.39 15.86
N GLY A 128 3.15 26.39 14.57
CA GLY A 128 4.11 26.52 13.48
C GLY A 128 5.00 25.30 13.31
N THR A 129 4.60 24.11 13.76
CA THR A 129 5.38 22.87 13.56
C THR A 129 5.55 22.55 12.08
N PHE A 130 4.53 22.82 11.27
CA PHE A 130 4.53 22.83 9.80
C PHE A 130 3.41 23.73 9.29
N ASP A 131 3.37 24.05 8.00
CA ASP A 131 2.30 24.84 7.40
C ASP A 131 1.16 23.96 6.84
N SER A 132 0.05 24.59 6.45
CA SER A 132 -1.12 23.89 5.90
C SER A 132 -0.86 23.20 4.56
N ARG A 133 0.14 23.63 3.78
CA ARG A 133 0.52 22.96 2.53
C ARG A 133 1.17 21.62 2.79
N VAL A 134 2.04 21.54 3.80
CA VAL A 134 2.57 20.25 4.29
C VAL A 134 1.42 19.35 4.74
N ALA A 135 0.47 19.88 5.52
CA ALA A 135 -0.66 19.10 6.01
C ALA A 135 -1.56 18.60 4.86
N ALA A 136 -1.86 19.46 3.88
CA ALA A 136 -2.63 19.10 2.69
C ALA A 136 -1.92 18.05 1.83
N TYR A 137 -0.61 18.18 1.66
CA TYR A 137 0.22 17.19 0.98
C TYR A 137 0.12 15.82 1.66
N MET A 138 0.29 15.77 2.99
CA MET A 138 0.12 14.55 3.77
C MET A 138 -1.31 14.01 3.68
N TRP A 139 -2.31 14.90 3.62
CA TRP A 139 -3.69 14.48 3.44
C TRP A 139 -3.88 13.73 2.13
N MET A 140 -3.31 14.21 1.02
CA MET A 140 -3.37 13.52 -0.25
C MET A 140 -2.69 12.15 -0.18
N LEU A 141 -1.46 12.09 0.35
CA LEU A 141 -0.71 10.84 0.49
C LEU A 141 -1.46 9.77 1.32
N LEU A 142 -1.92 10.13 2.52
CA LEU A 142 -2.56 9.19 3.43
C LEU A 142 -3.95 8.76 2.95
N SER A 143 -4.66 9.64 2.23
CA SER A 143 -5.93 9.28 1.62
C SER A 143 -5.78 8.25 0.49
N GLU A 144 -4.59 8.09 -0.08
CA GLU A 144 -4.29 7.13 -1.15
C GLU A 144 -3.47 5.92 -0.69
N GLY A 145 -3.31 5.71 0.63
CA GLY A 145 -2.65 4.50 1.13
C GLY A 145 -1.12 4.55 1.01
N MET A 146 -0.51 5.73 1.00
CA MET A 146 0.95 5.83 1.01
C MET A 146 1.51 5.46 2.38
N SER A 147 2.58 4.66 2.37
CA SER A 147 3.37 4.28 3.55
C SER A 147 4.45 5.31 3.83
N GLY A 148 4.72 5.57 5.11
CA GLY A 148 5.78 6.52 5.46
C GLY A 148 6.08 6.60 6.94
N PHE A 149 7.27 7.09 7.25
CA PHE A 149 7.76 7.17 8.62
C PHE A 149 7.90 8.60 9.10
N VAL A 150 7.51 8.83 10.35
CA VAL A 150 7.73 10.07 11.09
C VAL A 150 8.99 9.91 11.93
N CYS A 151 10.08 10.49 11.44
CA CYS A 151 11.41 10.41 11.99
C CYS A 151 11.76 11.63 12.84
N GLY A 152 12.65 11.44 13.80
CA GLY A 152 13.19 12.47 14.66
C GLY A 152 13.83 11.90 15.92
N GLU A 153 14.56 12.75 16.64
CA GLU A 153 15.16 12.39 17.92
C GLU A 153 14.11 12.15 19.00
N THR A 154 14.54 11.70 20.18
CA THR A 154 13.67 11.61 21.36
C THR A 154 13.09 12.98 21.70
N ALA A 155 11.82 13.03 22.13
CA ALA A 155 11.08 14.27 22.45
C ALA A 155 10.87 15.28 21.31
N SER A 156 11.24 14.96 20.06
CA SER A 156 10.98 15.80 18.87
C SER A 156 9.49 15.92 18.51
N GLY A 157 8.62 15.08 19.06
CA GLY A 157 7.16 15.09 18.82
C GLY A 157 6.67 14.18 17.70
N LYS A 158 7.40 13.10 17.37
CA LYS A 158 7.06 12.14 16.31
C LYS A 158 5.64 11.56 16.45
N THR A 159 5.35 10.94 17.59
CA THR A 159 4.05 10.30 17.84
C THR A 159 2.91 11.31 17.80
N THR A 160 3.16 12.54 18.28
CA THR A 160 2.20 13.64 18.22
C THR A 160 1.84 14.01 16.78
N SER A 161 2.85 14.21 15.92
CA SER A 161 2.63 14.53 14.50
C SER A 161 1.98 13.36 13.76
N LEU A 162 2.44 12.12 14.00
CA LEU A 162 1.82 10.92 13.44
C LEU A 162 0.33 10.87 13.79
N THR A 163 -0.02 11.01 15.07
CA THR A 163 -1.40 10.94 15.57
C THR A 163 -2.29 12.06 15.00
N ALA A 164 -1.74 13.26 14.85
CA ALA A 164 -2.42 14.40 14.26
C ALA A 164 -2.73 14.21 12.76
N MET A 165 -1.96 13.37 12.05
CA MET A 165 -2.14 13.08 10.62
C MET A 165 -3.10 11.90 10.36
N ILE A 166 -3.38 11.04 11.34
CA ILE A 166 -4.31 9.89 11.20
C ILE A 166 -5.69 10.29 10.67
N PRO A 167 -6.31 11.43 11.06
CA PRO A 167 -7.58 11.89 10.49
C PRO A 167 -7.57 12.07 8.96
N PHE A 168 -6.42 12.06 8.30
CA PHE A 168 -6.36 12.10 6.84
C PHE A 168 -6.57 10.75 6.15
N ILE A 169 -6.47 9.64 6.90
CA ILE A 169 -6.82 8.31 6.41
C ILE A 169 -8.34 8.24 6.22
N ARG A 170 -8.80 7.59 5.15
CA ARG A 170 -10.24 7.51 4.81
C ARG A 170 -11.08 7.03 6.03
N PRO A 171 -12.23 7.67 6.36
CA PRO A 171 -13.03 7.32 7.54
C PRO A 171 -13.54 5.89 7.60
N SER A 172 -13.75 5.25 6.45
CA SER A 172 -14.19 3.85 6.35
C SER A 172 -13.05 2.83 6.50
N ALA A 173 -11.80 3.27 6.66
CA ALA A 173 -10.63 2.40 6.72
C ALA A 173 -10.62 1.57 8.02
N LYS A 174 -10.27 0.29 7.90
CA LYS A 174 -9.84 -0.54 9.02
C LYS A 174 -8.41 -0.19 9.39
N ILE A 175 -8.17 0.19 10.65
CA ILE A 175 -6.84 0.53 11.15
C ILE A 175 -6.46 -0.45 12.26
N VAL A 176 -5.25 -1.01 12.18
CA VAL A 176 -4.66 -1.80 13.27
C VAL A 176 -3.46 -1.01 13.81
N SER A 177 -3.50 -0.63 15.09
CA SER A 177 -2.35 0.00 15.75
C SER A 177 -1.65 -0.99 16.67
N ILE A 178 -0.34 -1.07 16.58
CA ILE A 178 0.52 -1.95 17.38
C ILE A 178 1.54 -1.09 18.10
N GLU A 179 1.55 -1.13 19.42
CA GLU A 179 2.39 -0.26 20.23
C GLU A 179 2.99 -1.01 21.42
N ASP A 180 4.18 -0.59 21.89
CA ASP A 180 4.68 -1.02 23.21
C ASP A 180 3.92 -0.32 24.34
N THR A 181 3.52 0.91 24.09
CA THR A 181 2.79 1.74 25.04
C THR A 181 1.71 2.47 24.25
N ALA A 182 0.52 2.53 24.84
CA ALA A 182 -0.66 3.09 24.21
C ALA A 182 -0.55 4.62 24.08
N GLU A 183 -0.05 5.13 22.96
CA GLU A 183 0.13 6.57 22.70
C GLU A 183 -0.75 7.08 21.55
N VAL A 184 -0.94 6.26 20.52
CA VAL A 184 -1.70 6.61 19.32
C VAL A 184 -3.20 6.54 19.61
N ILE A 185 -3.89 7.60 19.19
CA ILE A 185 -5.35 7.69 19.22
C ILE A 185 -5.86 7.74 17.78
N VAL A 186 -6.73 6.79 17.43
CA VAL A 186 -7.32 6.68 16.10
C VAL A 186 -8.80 7.05 16.19
N PRO A 187 -9.31 7.97 15.34
CA PRO A 187 -10.69 8.40 15.38
C PRO A 187 -11.63 7.50 14.56
N HIS A 188 -11.08 6.56 13.77
CA HIS A 188 -11.81 5.65 12.91
C HIS A 188 -12.62 4.63 13.72
N PRO A 189 -13.90 4.40 13.39
CA PRO A 189 -14.73 3.42 14.11
C PRO A 189 -14.18 1.99 14.04
N ASN A 190 -13.54 1.62 12.92
CA ASN A 190 -12.97 0.28 12.71
C ASN A 190 -11.49 0.25 13.11
N TRP A 191 -11.23 0.52 14.38
CA TRP A 191 -9.90 0.53 14.97
C TRP A 191 -9.69 -0.70 15.85
N VAL A 192 -8.65 -1.48 15.53
CA VAL A 192 -8.10 -2.52 16.40
C VAL A 192 -6.84 -1.97 17.06
N ARG A 193 -6.80 -1.98 18.39
CA ARG A 193 -5.66 -1.52 19.18
C ARG A 193 -4.99 -2.70 19.87
N GLU A 194 -3.73 -2.94 19.56
CA GLU A 194 -2.93 -4.04 20.09
C GLU A 194 -1.70 -3.51 20.83
N LEU A 195 -1.37 -4.13 21.97
CA LEU A 195 -0.21 -3.77 22.78
C LEU A 195 0.69 -4.98 22.99
N THR A 196 2.00 -4.75 22.98
CA THR A 196 2.96 -5.79 23.37
C THR A 196 2.77 -6.15 24.83
N ARG A 197 3.20 -7.36 25.18
CA ARG A 197 3.12 -7.86 26.55
C ARG A 197 4.41 -8.58 26.89
N ASP A 198 5.17 -8.05 27.84
CA ASP A 198 6.31 -8.76 28.40
C ASP A 198 5.97 -9.44 29.74
N THR A 199 6.23 -10.74 29.81
CA THR A 199 6.07 -11.58 30.99
C THR A 199 7.41 -12.03 31.57
N GLY A 200 8.53 -11.64 30.95
CA GLY A 200 9.89 -12.10 31.30
C GLY A 200 10.21 -13.53 30.84
N LYS A 201 9.27 -14.22 30.17
CA LYS A 201 9.48 -15.54 29.57
C LYS A 201 9.07 -15.49 28.09
N PRO A 202 9.99 -15.80 27.14
CA PRO A 202 9.73 -15.70 25.70
C PRO A 202 8.44 -16.40 25.24
N GLU A 203 8.11 -17.55 25.81
CA GLU A 203 6.93 -18.37 25.46
C GLU A 203 5.58 -17.71 25.78
N SER A 204 5.56 -16.72 26.68
CA SER A 204 4.32 -16.07 27.14
C SER A 204 4.29 -14.56 26.88
N SER A 205 5.43 -13.99 26.47
CA SER A 205 5.53 -12.63 25.96
C SER A 205 4.94 -12.55 24.55
N VAL A 206 4.39 -11.39 24.20
CA VAL A 206 3.85 -11.07 22.88
C VAL A 206 4.59 -9.83 22.39
N THR A 207 5.36 -9.98 21.32
CA THR A 207 6.21 -8.93 20.78
C THR A 207 5.50 -8.14 19.68
N MET A 208 6.03 -6.97 19.29
CA MET A 208 5.53 -6.25 18.11
C MET A 208 5.59 -7.11 16.85
N PHE A 209 6.61 -7.95 16.71
CA PHE A 209 6.74 -8.87 15.59
C PHE A 209 5.56 -9.85 15.50
N ASP A 210 5.14 -10.41 16.64
CA ASP A 210 3.99 -11.33 16.72
C ASP A 210 2.68 -10.63 16.36
N LEU A 211 2.48 -9.43 16.89
CA LEU A 211 1.31 -8.60 16.62
C LEU A 211 1.26 -8.16 15.15
N LEU A 212 2.38 -7.72 14.58
CA LEU A 212 2.44 -7.32 13.17
C LEU A 212 2.10 -8.49 12.25
N LYS A 213 2.63 -9.68 12.55
CA LYS A 213 2.30 -10.92 11.83
C LYS A 213 0.81 -11.28 11.96
N SER A 214 0.21 -11.05 13.13
CA SER A 214 -1.23 -11.21 13.37
C SER A 214 -2.06 -10.19 12.58
N ALA A 215 -1.66 -8.91 12.62
CA ALA A 215 -2.35 -7.80 11.96
C ALA A 215 -2.47 -8.01 10.45
N LEU A 216 -1.45 -8.60 9.79
CA LEU A 216 -1.53 -8.96 8.37
C LEU A 216 -2.69 -9.92 8.05
N ARG A 217 -3.13 -10.74 9.01
CA ARG A 217 -4.29 -11.64 8.86
C ARG A 217 -5.63 -10.95 9.11
N GLN A 218 -5.61 -9.75 9.68
CA GLN A 218 -6.80 -8.99 10.00
C GLN A 218 -7.31 -8.15 8.82
N ARG A 219 -6.62 -8.17 7.68
CA ARG A 219 -6.94 -7.37 6.47
C ARG A 219 -7.11 -5.87 6.77
N PRO A 220 -6.13 -5.21 7.40
CA PRO A 220 -6.18 -3.78 7.65
C PRO A 220 -6.12 -2.97 6.34
N ASN A 221 -6.68 -1.76 6.34
CA ASN A 221 -6.41 -0.77 5.31
C ASN A 221 -5.17 0.07 5.65
N TYR A 222 -4.84 0.21 6.93
CA TYR A 222 -3.59 0.81 7.42
C TYR A 222 -3.11 0.06 8.66
N ILE A 223 -1.80 -0.14 8.73
CA ILE A 223 -1.13 -0.60 9.94
C ILE A 223 -0.34 0.58 10.51
N ILE A 224 -0.54 0.87 11.79
CA ILE A 224 0.21 1.89 12.51
C ILE A 224 1.08 1.20 13.53
N VAL A 225 2.40 1.33 13.39
CA VAL A 225 3.36 0.81 14.37
C VAL A 225 3.84 1.98 15.21
N GLY A 226 3.78 1.86 16.54
CA GLY A 226 4.14 2.95 17.46
C GLY A 226 5.54 3.49 17.17
N GLU A 227 6.56 2.65 17.30
CA GLU A 227 7.94 2.96 16.88
C GLU A 227 8.65 1.67 16.45
N ILE A 228 9.23 1.65 15.24
CA ILE A 228 10.05 0.52 14.78
C ILE A 228 11.47 0.67 15.33
N ARG A 229 11.96 -0.39 15.98
CA ARG A 229 13.27 -0.48 16.64
C ARG A 229 14.05 -1.75 16.29
N GLY A 230 13.39 -2.78 15.76
CA GLY A 230 13.95 -4.11 15.57
C GLY A 230 13.32 -4.93 14.45
N ALA A 231 13.29 -6.26 14.64
CA ALA A 231 12.93 -7.22 13.62
C ALA A 231 11.51 -7.04 13.05
N GLU A 232 10.60 -6.41 13.78
CA GLU A 232 9.27 -6.02 13.33
C GLU A 232 9.31 -5.09 12.11
N GLY A 233 10.38 -4.30 11.94
CA GLY A 233 10.59 -3.49 10.75
C GLY A 233 10.66 -4.32 9.47
N SER A 234 11.25 -5.52 9.52
CA SER A 234 11.26 -6.42 8.37
C SER A 234 9.85 -6.89 7.98
N ILE A 235 8.98 -7.15 8.96
CA ILE A 235 7.59 -7.57 8.72
C ILE A 235 6.74 -6.41 8.22
N ALA A 236 6.99 -5.18 8.69
CA ALA A 236 6.33 -3.96 8.20
C ALA A 236 6.57 -3.79 6.68
N PHE A 237 7.78 -4.09 6.22
CA PHE A 237 8.12 -4.09 4.79
C PHE A 237 7.69 -5.37 4.05
N GLN A 238 7.45 -6.49 4.75
CA GLN A 238 6.90 -7.74 4.16
C GLN A 238 5.38 -7.74 4.02
N ALA A 239 4.68 -6.78 4.63
CA ALA A 239 3.24 -6.57 4.46
C ALA A 239 2.80 -6.33 2.99
N ILE A 240 3.71 -6.54 2.02
CA ILE A 240 3.77 -5.90 0.72
C ILE A 240 3.32 -6.72 -0.54
N GLN A 241 3.04 -8.05 -0.44
CA GLN A 241 2.27 -8.99 -1.36
C GLN A 241 3.02 -10.25 -1.90
N SER A 242 2.29 -11.31 -2.38
CA SER A 242 2.78 -12.53 -3.11
C SER A 242 1.66 -13.42 -3.78
N VAL A 243 2.03 -14.29 -4.74
CA VAL A 243 1.21 -15.29 -5.52
C VAL A 243 1.53 -16.78 -5.23
N ALA A 244 0.70 -17.76 -5.63
CA ALA A 244 0.91 -19.18 -5.31
C ALA A 244 2.05 -19.87 -6.10
N ARG A 245 2.61 -20.97 -5.56
CA ARG A 245 3.76 -21.73 -6.08
C ARG A 245 3.67 -22.08 -7.56
N GLU A 246 2.51 -22.59 -7.97
CA GLU A 246 2.26 -23.15 -9.29
C GLU A 246 2.09 -22.10 -10.39
N THR A 247 2.04 -20.81 -10.04
CA THR A 247 1.80 -19.73 -11.01
C THR A 247 2.89 -19.75 -12.08
N PRO A 248 2.55 -19.99 -13.36
CA PRO A 248 3.52 -20.03 -14.43
C PRO A 248 3.94 -18.61 -14.80
N ILE A 249 5.25 -18.41 -14.98
CA ILE A 249 5.87 -17.15 -15.40
C ILE A 249 6.91 -17.43 -16.49
N LEU A 250 7.15 -16.42 -17.32
CA LEU A 250 8.20 -16.46 -18.34
C LEU A 250 9.47 -15.79 -17.85
N ILE A 251 10.56 -16.55 -17.78
CA ILE A 251 11.88 -16.09 -17.36
C ILE A 251 12.85 -16.15 -18.53
N LYS A 252 13.63 -15.08 -18.74
CA LYS A 252 14.72 -15.02 -19.71
C LYS A 252 16.05 -14.86 -18.99
N GLU A 253 16.98 -15.77 -19.25
CA GLU A 253 18.36 -15.66 -18.78
C GLU A 253 19.13 -14.67 -19.66
N VAL A 254 19.64 -13.58 -19.06
CA VAL A 254 20.33 -12.50 -19.79
C VAL A 254 21.59 -13.00 -20.49
N ARG A 255 22.39 -13.85 -19.82
CA ARG A 255 23.68 -14.31 -20.34
C ARG A 255 23.54 -15.23 -21.56
N THR A 256 22.53 -16.09 -21.54
CA THR A 256 22.32 -17.11 -22.59
C THR A 256 21.26 -16.71 -23.61
N GLY A 257 20.45 -15.68 -23.31
CA GLY A 257 19.27 -15.30 -24.08
C GLY A 257 18.14 -16.34 -24.02
N ARG A 258 18.30 -17.41 -23.23
CA ARG A 258 17.34 -18.51 -23.17
C ARG A 258 16.10 -18.09 -22.40
N VAL A 259 14.95 -18.34 -22.99
CA VAL A 259 13.65 -18.09 -22.37
C VAL A 259 13.05 -19.42 -21.92
N ARG A 260 12.48 -19.46 -20.71
CA ARG A 260 11.88 -20.63 -20.08
C ARG A 260 10.57 -20.26 -19.38
N LEU A 261 9.54 -21.07 -19.59
CA LEU A 261 8.34 -21.02 -18.75
C LEU A 261 8.65 -21.85 -17.51
N VAL A 262 8.46 -21.26 -16.34
CA VAL A 262 8.74 -21.90 -15.06
C VAL A 262 7.60 -21.62 -14.10
N ARG A 263 7.37 -22.53 -13.15
CA ARG A 263 6.54 -22.20 -11.99
C ARG A 263 7.31 -21.22 -11.11
N ILE A 264 6.64 -20.17 -10.65
CA ILE A 264 7.28 -19.14 -9.84
C ILE A 264 7.97 -19.76 -8.61
N GLY A 265 7.34 -20.72 -7.93
CA GLY A 265 7.94 -21.37 -6.78
C GLY A 265 9.23 -22.12 -7.10
N ASP A 266 9.27 -22.87 -8.20
CA ASP A 266 10.46 -23.62 -8.61
C ASP A 266 11.60 -22.69 -9.07
N PHE A 267 11.27 -21.51 -9.60
CA PHE A 267 12.26 -20.49 -9.90
C PHE A 267 12.81 -19.84 -8.64
N VAL A 268 11.91 -19.37 -7.76
CA VAL A 268 12.27 -18.65 -6.54
C VAL A 268 13.01 -19.54 -5.55
N ASP A 269 12.56 -20.77 -5.32
CA ASP A 269 13.14 -21.70 -4.34
C ASP A 269 14.62 -22.00 -4.57
N LYS A 270 15.10 -21.96 -5.83
CA LYS A 270 16.51 -22.17 -6.18
C LYS A 270 17.46 -21.20 -5.48
N PHE A 271 16.95 -20.05 -5.07
CA PHE A 271 17.73 -19.00 -4.42
C PHE A 271 17.71 -19.10 -2.89
N PHE A 272 17.00 -20.06 -2.30
CA PHE A 272 16.75 -20.10 -0.85
C PHE A 272 17.54 -21.12 -0.03
N ASN A 273 18.44 -21.95 -0.57
CA ASN A 273 19.42 -22.78 0.19
C ASN A 273 18.98 -23.32 1.58
N ASN A 274 17.74 -23.80 1.73
CA ASN A 274 17.07 -24.25 2.99
C ASN A 274 16.58 -23.17 3.99
N ASP A 275 16.72 -21.87 3.74
CA ASP A 275 16.14 -20.81 4.55
C ASP A 275 14.61 -20.79 4.45
N PRO A 276 13.84 -20.72 5.56
CA PRO A 276 12.40 -20.95 5.52
C PRO A 276 11.65 -19.91 4.69
N GLU A 277 11.87 -18.61 4.88
CA GLU A 277 11.12 -17.51 4.23
C GLU A 277 12.05 -16.31 3.97
N GLY A 278 11.59 -15.32 3.19
CA GLY A 278 12.25 -14.03 3.04
C GLY A 278 12.51 -13.64 1.59
N LYS A 279 13.48 -12.73 1.38
CA LYS A 279 13.81 -12.08 0.10
C LYS A 279 15.20 -12.47 -0.39
N ARG A 280 15.40 -12.75 -1.68
CA ARG A 280 16.70 -13.05 -2.31
C ARG A 280 16.92 -12.19 -3.54
N TYR A 281 18.05 -11.50 -3.59
CA TYR A 281 18.45 -10.71 -4.76
C TYR A 281 19.02 -11.61 -5.82
N ILE A 282 18.58 -11.37 -7.04
CA ILE A 282 19.06 -12.10 -8.20
C ILE A 282 19.37 -11.10 -9.31
N SER A 283 20.29 -11.49 -10.18
CA SER A 283 20.62 -10.73 -11.37
C SER A 283 20.82 -11.70 -12.53
N GLY A 284 20.78 -11.18 -13.75
CA GLY A 284 20.92 -12.00 -14.95
C GLY A 284 19.64 -12.73 -15.37
N TYR A 285 18.48 -12.36 -14.81
CA TYR A 285 17.16 -12.85 -15.21
C TYR A 285 16.22 -11.68 -15.51
N GLU A 286 15.40 -11.84 -16.53
CA GLU A 286 14.30 -10.95 -16.90
C GLU A 286 12.98 -11.72 -16.82
N VAL A 287 11.89 -11.04 -16.50
CA VAL A 287 10.51 -11.55 -16.55
C VAL A 287 9.71 -10.76 -17.57
N LEU A 288 8.70 -11.39 -18.15
CA LEU A 288 7.79 -10.69 -19.05
C LEU A 288 6.90 -9.70 -18.26
N SER A 289 6.80 -8.47 -18.75
CA SER A 289 6.07 -7.36 -18.13
C SER A 289 5.39 -6.49 -19.21
N LEU A 290 4.75 -5.41 -18.79
CA LEU A 290 4.09 -4.41 -19.64
C LEU A 290 4.75 -3.04 -19.41
N SER A 291 5.06 -2.33 -20.49
CA SER A 291 5.53 -0.95 -20.43
C SER A 291 4.38 0.00 -20.03
N LYS A 292 4.72 1.26 -19.72
CA LYS A 292 3.71 2.32 -19.48
C LYS A 292 2.77 2.56 -20.69
N SER A 293 3.23 2.24 -21.91
CA SER A 293 2.43 2.31 -23.14
C SER A 293 1.59 1.06 -23.40
N GLY A 294 1.66 0.05 -22.53
CA GLY A 294 0.95 -1.22 -22.69
C GLY A 294 1.59 -2.15 -23.72
N GLU A 295 2.89 -1.98 -24.02
CA GLU A 295 3.66 -2.88 -24.87
C GLU A 295 4.28 -3.99 -24.04
N VAL A 296 4.35 -5.20 -24.58
CA VAL A 296 4.95 -6.35 -23.92
C VAL A 296 6.48 -6.24 -23.96
N VAL A 297 7.11 -6.21 -22.79
CA VAL A 297 8.56 -6.02 -22.64
C VAL A 297 9.19 -7.08 -21.73
N TRP A 298 10.48 -7.35 -21.94
CA TRP A 298 11.30 -8.07 -20.98
C TRP A 298 11.86 -7.08 -19.97
N ALA A 299 11.59 -7.30 -18.69
CA ALA A 299 12.03 -6.42 -17.63
C ALA A 299 12.93 -7.18 -16.65
N PRO A 300 14.02 -6.57 -16.15
CA PRO A 300 14.95 -7.24 -15.24
C PRO A 300 14.27 -7.59 -13.91
N ILE A 301 14.67 -8.72 -13.33
CA ILE A 301 14.23 -9.12 -12.00
C ILE A 301 15.24 -8.64 -10.98
N ASN A 302 14.80 -7.81 -10.03
CA ASN A 302 15.66 -7.34 -8.94
C ASN A 302 15.79 -8.38 -7.83
N TYR A 303 14.67 -8.98 -7.45
CA TYR A 303 14.62 -9.92 -6.35
C TYR A 303 13.43 -10.86 -6.47
N VAL A 304 13.53 -11.93 -5.70
CA VAL A 304 12.46 -12.89 -5.45
C VAL A 304 12.13 -12.97 -3.97
N LEU A 305 10.89 -13.28 -3.64
CA LEU A 305 10.36 -13.36 -2.27
C LEU A 305 9.60 -14.68 -2.10
N ARG A 306 9.68 -15.30 -0.92
CA ARG A 306 8.74 -16.37 -0.52
C ARG A 306 8.32 -16.25 0.95
N HIS A 307 7.07 -16.54 1.26
CA HIS A 307 6.54 -16.59 2.63
C HIS A 307 5.35 -17.55 2.75
N LYS A 308 5.02 -18.05 3.95
CA LYS A 308 3.90 -19.00 4.13
C LYS A 308 2.57 -18.31 4.36
N VAL A 309 1.50 -18.86 3.78
CA VAL A 309 0.12 -18.46 4.04
C VAL A 309 -0.74 -19.68 4.37
N SER A 310 -1.93 -19.44 4.93
CA SER A 310 -2.91 -20.48 5.29
C SER A 310 -4.10 -20.54 4.31
N GLU A 311 -4.18 -19.55 3.41
CA GLU A 311 -5.35 -19.27 2.61
C GLU A 311 -4.96 -18.54 1.32
N ILE A 312 -5.55 -18.96 0.21
CA ILE A 312 -5.44 -18.30 -1.09
C ILE A 312 -6.81 -18.22 -1.76
N TYR A 313 -6.89 -17.47 -2.84
CA TYR A 313 -8.02 -17.41 -3.75
C TYR A 313 -7.63 -18.08 -5.06
N GLU A 314 -8.54 -18.86 -5.63
CA GLU A 314 -8.47 -19.33 -7.01
C GLU A 314 -9.46 -18.52 -7.85
N ILE A 315 -8.91 -17.85 -8.86
CA ILE A 315 -9.68 -17.09 -9.85
C ILE A 315 -9.68 -17.93 -11.12
N THR A 316 -10.85 -18.23 -11.65
CA THR A 316 -11.01 -18.71 -13.02
C THR A 316 -11.53 -17.58 -13.90
N TYR A 317 -10.99 -17.46 -15.10
CA TYR A 317 -11.29 -16.39 -16.05
C TYR A 317 -11.32 -16.97 -17.48
N GLU A 318 -11.77 -16.15 -18.43
CA GLU A 318 -11.93 -16.53 -19.83
C GLU A 318 -10.73 -17.31 -20.40
N ASN A 319 -11.03 -18.09 -21.44
CA ASN A 319 -10.06 -18.87 -22.21
C ASN A 319 -9.40 -20.01 -21.41
N GLY A 320 -10.08 -20.52 -20.37
CA GLY A 320 -9.58 -21.58 -19.49
C GLY A 320 -8.59 -21.07 -18.44
N GLY A 321 -8.66 -19.76 -18.16
CA GLY A 321 -7.86 -19.02 -17.20
C GLY A 321 -7.92 -19.57 -15.80
N ARG A 322 -6.75 -19.76 -15.17
CA ARG A 322 -6.67 -19.97 -13.72
C ARG A 322 -5.50 -19.20 -13.10
N LEU A 323 -5.75 -18.56 -11.97
CA LEU A 323 -4.75 -17.88 -11.14
C LEU A 323 -5.02 -18.17 -9.68
N ARG A 324 -3.97 -18.50 -8.92
CA ARG A 324 -4.04 -18.75 -7.49
C ARG A 324 -3.14 -17.78 -6.74
N THR A 325 -3.69 -17.03 -5.80
CA THR A 325 -2.95 -15.96 -5.13
C THR A 325 -3.57 -15.55 -3.80
N THR A 326 -2.81 -14.80 -2.99
CA THR A 326 -3.32 -14.27 -1.72
C THR A 326 -4.42 -13.24 -1.98
N GLY A 327 -5.41 -13.12 -1.07
CA GLY A 327 -6.51 -12.15 -1.25
C GLY A 327 -6.05 -10.69 -1.22
N SER A 328 -4.89 -10.43 -0.60
CA SER A 328 -4.25 -9.12 -0.59
C SER A 328 -3.50 -8.82 -1.89
N HIS A 329 -3.10 -9.83 -2.67
CA HIS A 329 -2.42 -9.61 -3.96
C HIS A 329 -3.32 -8.87 -4.92
N SER A 330 -2.78 -7.90 -5.66
CA SER A 330 -3.54 -7.15 -6.63
C SER A 330 -3.29 -7.66 -8.04
N VAL A 331 -4.37 -7.79 -8.80
CA VAL A 331 -4.34 -7.99 -10.25
C VAL A 331 -4.71 -6.68 -10.92
N PHE A 332 -4.21 -6.43 -12.13
CA PHE A 332 -4.67 -5.26 -12.88
C PHE A 332 -5.99 -5.54 -13.56
N VAL A 333 -6.95 -4.62 -13.42
CA VAL A 333 -8.26 -4.67 -14.09
C VAL A 333 -8.50 -3.42 -14.91
N LEU A 334 -9.30 -3.54 -15.96
CA LEU A 334 -9.88 -2.39 -16.65
C LEU A 334 -11.12 -1.92 -15.90
N ASP A 335 -11.06 -0.71 -15.38
CA ASP A 335 -12.22 0.05 -14.94
C ASP A 335 -12.93 0.62 -16.18
N LEU A 336 -14.13 0.09 -16.44
CA LEU A 336 -14.95 0.49 -17.58
C LEU A 336 -15.62 1.85 -17.39
N GLU A 337 -15.85 2.30 -16.16
CA GLU A 337 -16.46 3.60 -15.89
C GLU A 337 -15.53 4.73 -16.34
N PHE A 338 -14.24 4.60 -16.05
CA PHE A 338 -13.24 5.63 -16.36
C PHE A 338 -12.30 5.26 -17.52
N MET A 339 -12.43 4.06 -18.08
CA MET A 339 -11.55 3.49 -19.10
C MET A 339 -10.08 3.47 -18.67
N ARG A 340 -9.80 2.98 -17.45
CA ARG A 340 -8.47 3.01 -16.81
C ARG A 340 -8.03 1.65 -16.29
N ILE A 341 -6.74 1.38 -16.36
CA ILE A 341 -6.14 0.18 -15.76
C ILE A 341 -5.78 0.48 -14.31
N VAL A 342 -6.35 -0.27 -13.38
CA VAL A 342 -6.15 -0.07 -11.94
C VAL A 342 -5.78 -1.38 -11.25
N PRO A 343 -4.90 -1.35 -10.24
CA PRO A 343 -4.66 -2.53 -9.40
C PRO A 343 -5.88 -2.77 -8.50
N LYS A 344 -6.38 -4.00 -8.49
CA LYS A 344 -7.51 -4.44 -7.66
C LYS A 344 -7.11 -5.66 -6.84
N PRO A 345 -7.15 -5.59 -5.49
CA PRO A 345 -6.91 -6.74 -4.65
C PRO A 345 -7.86 -7.89 -4.99
N VAL A 346 -7.36 -9.12 -5.03
CA VAL A 346 -8.16 -10.30 -5.39
C VAL A 346 -9.35 -10.49 -4.45
N SER A 347 -9.21 -10.13 -3.17
CA SER A 347 -10.33 -10.13 -2.21
C SER A 347 -11.47 -9.16 -2.55
N ARG A 348 -11.25 -8.19 -3.44
CA ARG A 348 -12.26 -7.23 -3.93
C ARG A 348 -12.67 -7.50 -5.38
N LEU A 349 -12.04 -8.48 -6.03
CA LEU A 349 -12.37 -8.89 -7.40
C LEU A 349 -13.79 -9.49 -7.42
N ARG A 350 -14.50 -9.28 -8.51
CA ARG A 350 -15.87 -9.76 -8.75
C ARG A 350 -15.93 -10.51 -10.06
N GLU A 351 -16.85 -11.46 -10.17
CA GLU A 351 -17.19 -12.06 -11.46
C GLU A 351 -17.62 -10.96 -12.44
N GLY A 352 -17.12 -11.05 -13.68
CA GLY A 352 -17.29 -10.02 -14.69
C GLY A 352 -16.19 -8.95 -14.74
N ASP A 353 -15.32 -8.83 -13.73
CA ASP A 353 -14.17 -7.92 -13.81
C ASP A 353 -13.26 -8.28 -15.00
N LEU A 354 -12.71 -7.27 -15.67
CA LEU A 354 -11.86 -7.45 -16.85
C LEU A 354 -10.37 -7.44 -16.47
N LEU A 355 -9.76 -8.62 -16.33
CA LEU A 355 -8.33 -8.76 -16.03
C LEU A 355 -7.47 -8.29 -17.21
N VAL A 356 -6.44 -7.50 -16.93
CA VAL A 356 -5.47 -7.07 -17.93
C VAL A 356 -4.58 -8.25 -18.33
N SER A 357 -4.47 -8.45 -19.64
CA SER A 357 -3.69 -9.50 -20.29
C SER A 357 -3.05 -8.91 -21.57
N PHE A 358 -2.42 -9.74 -22.41
CA PHE A 358 -1.84 -9.28 -23.67
C PHE A 358 -2.04 -10.25 -24.85
N VAL A 359 -2.00 -9.66 -26.06
CA VAL A 359 -1.70 -10.29 -27.35
C VAL A 359 -0.80 -9.31 -28.09
N ARG A 360 0.43 -9.71 -28.42
CA ARG A 360 1.40 -8.79 -29.03
C ARG A 360 0.91 -8.35 -30.40
N ASN A 361 0.87 -7.06 -30.67
CA ASN A 361 0.52 -6.55 -32.00
C ASN A 361 1.63 -6.98 -32.98
N PRO A 362 1.33 -7.79 -34.01
CA PRO A 362 2.31 -8.16 -35.00
C PRO A 362 2.61 -6.92 -35.85
N GLY A 363 3.60 -6.12 -35.44
CA GLY A 363 4.09 -5.00 -36.22
C GLY A 363 4.29 -5.44 -37.69
N MET A 364 3.88 -4.59 -38.63
CA MET A 364 3.83 -4.87 -40.06
C MET A 364 5.15 -5.51 -40.56
N PHE A 365 5.18 -6.84 -40.67
CA PHE A 365 6.31 -7.57 -41.25
C PHE A 365 6.37 -7.27 -42.76
N ARG A 366 7.20 -6.31 -43.18
CA ARG A 366 7.57 -6.14 -44.61
C ARG A 366 8.69 -7.13 -44.93
N TYR A 367 8.35 -8.25 -45.56
CA TYR A 367 9.35 -9.11 -46.19
C TYR A 367 9.81 -8.51 -47.52
N GLY A 368 11.11 -8.61 -47.79
CA GLY A 368 11.79 -8.01 -48.93
C GLY A 368 11.21 -8.40 -50.29
N LYS A 369 11.28 -7.47 -51.23
CA LYS A 369 11.05 -7.74 -52.66
C LYS A 369 12.16 -8.68 -53.16
N THR A 370 11.85 -9.96 -53.34
CA THR A 370 12.59 -10.83 -54.27
C THR A 370 11.62 -11.39 -55.31
N LYS A 371 11.99 -11.22 -56.59
CA LYS A 371 11.23 -11.67 -57.75
C LYS A 371 11.09 -13.19 -57.73
N GLY A 372 9.86 -13.69 -57.88
CA GLY A 372 9.59 -15.05 -58.36
C GLY A 372 9.32 -16.12 -57.31
N SER A 373 8.37 -15.91 -56.40
CA SER A 373 7.65 -16.99 -55.70
C SER A 373 6.29 -16.44 -55.24
N GLN A 374 5.24 -17.28 -55.27
CA GLN A 374 3.88 -16.86 -54.89
C GLN A 374 3.89 -16.21 -53.49
N ASN A 375 3.37 -14.98 -53.39
CA ASN A 375 3.29 -14.21 -52.14
C ASN A 375 2.22 -14.81 -51.22
N LEU A 376 2.61 -15.70 -50.32
CA LEU A 376 1.83 -15.97 -49.10
C LEU A 376 2.19 -14.88 -48.08
N SER A 377 1.19 -14.22 -47.51
CA SER A 377 1.37 -13.32 -46.38
C SER A 377 1.92 -14.09 -45.17
N LEU A 378 2.66 -13.41 -44.27
CA LEU A 378 3.21 -14.01 -43.05
C LEU A 378 2.10 -14.70 -42.21
N ARG A 379 0.88 -14.13 -42.24
CA ARG A 379 -0.33 -14.68 -41.61
C ARG A 379 -0.75 -16.01 -42.24
N GLU A 380 -0.72 -16.14 -43.57
CA GLU A 380 -1.04 -17.40 -44.26
C GLU A 380 0.06 -18.46 -44.09
N LEU A 381 1.32 -18.03 -43.95
CA LEU A 381 2.45 -18.93 -43.64
C LEU A 381 2.37 -19.44 -42.20
N LEU A 382 2.02 -18.58 -41.25
CA LEU A 382 1.86 -18.89 -39.83
C LEU A 382 0.54 -19.61 -39.52
N MET A 383 -0.48 -19.56 -40.37
CA MET A 383 -1.69 -20.38 -40.22
C MET A 383 -1.51 -21.83 -40.72
N ARG A 384 -0.32 -22.20 -41.19
CA ARG A 384 0.02 -23.61 -41.44
C ARG A 384 0.29 -24.30 -40.10
N PRO A 385 -0.50 -25.31 -39.70
CA PRO A 385 -0.48 -25.85 -38.34
C PRO A 385 0.90 -26.33 -37.88
N MET A 386 1.61 -27.04 -38.78
CA MET A 386 2.95 -27.54 -38.53
C MET A 386 3.99 -26.41 -38.51
N THR A 387 3.86 -25.39 -39.37
CA THR A 387 4.80 -24.26 -39.40
C THR A 387 4.72 -23.45 -38.11
N LEU A 388 3.52 -23.15 -37.62
CA LEU A 388 3.31 -22.47 -36.34
C LEU A 388 3.84 -23.32 -35.18
N TRP A 389 3.50 -24.61 -35.17
CA TRP A 389 4.01 -25.55 -34.17
C TRP A 389 5.54 -25.58 -34.15
N PHE A 390 6.20 -25.66 -35.31
CA PHE A 390 7.65 -25.62 -35.42
C PHE A 390 8.23 -24.30 -34.92
N ILE A 391 7.63 -23.14 -35.26
CA ILE A 391 8.10 -21.83 -34.79
C ILE A 391 7.96 -21.71 -33.27
N MET A 392 6.81 -22.11 -32.73
CA MET A 392 6.54 -22.08 -31.30
C MET A 392 7.49 -22.98 -30.52
N THR A 393 7.83 -24.13 -31.10
CA THR A 393 8.74 -25.11 -30.46
C THR A 393 10.22 -24.82 -30.74
N SER A 394 10.58 -24.09 -31.80
CA SER A 394 11.98 -23.71 -32.10
C SER A 394 12.48 -22.52 -31.29
N TYR A 395 11.58 -21.65 -30.83
CA TYR A 395 11.91 -20.53 -29.95
C TYR A 395 12.32 -20.97 -28.54
N TYR A 396 12.14 -22.26 -28.20
CA TYR A 396 12.28 -22.80 -26.85
C TYR A 396 13.11 -24.09 -26.83
N ASP A 397 14.00 -24.19 -25.84
CA ASP A 397 14.83 -25.37 -25.57
C ASP A 397 14.00 -26.47 -24.90
N THR A 398 13.05 -27.06 -25.63
CA THR A 398 12.16 -28.09 -25.07
C THR A 398 12.00 -29.28 -26.00
N HIS A 399 11.96 -30.47 -25.40
CA HIS A 399 11.58 -31.74 -26.02
C HIS A 399 10.09 -31.78 -26.47
N ALA A 400 9.43 -30.62 -26.61
CA ALA A 400 8.00 -30.45 -26.83
C ALA A 400 7.51 -31.08 -28.14
N PHE A 401 8.36 -31.21 -29.17
CA PHE A 401 7.99 -31.87 -30.42
C PHE A 401 7.52 -33.33 -30.23
N LYS A 402 8.01 -34.00 -29.18
CA LYS A 402 7.62 -35.38 -28.84
C LYS A 402 6.27 -35.49 -28.11
N THR A 403 5.68 -34.37 -27.70
CA THR A 403 4.48 -34.32 -26.85
C THR A 403 3.21 -33.92 -27.60
N LEU A 404 3.31 -33.56 -28.88
CA LEU A 404 2.15 -33.36 -29.75
C LEU A 404 1.53 -34.70 -30.07
N GLU A 405 0.31 -34.93 -29.61
CA GLU A 405 -0.41 -36.17 -29.89
C GLU A 405 -1.21 -36.06 -31.19
N SER A 406 -1.89 -34.93 -31.36
CA SER A 406 -2.64 -34.64 -32.59
C SER A 406 -2.90 -33.14 -32.71
N LEU A 407 -3.36 -32.71 -33.88
CA LEU A 407 -3.86 -31.35 -34.08
C LEU A 407 -5.14 -31.39 -34.90
N ARG A 408 -6.01 -30.42 -34.69
CA ARG A 408 -7.22 -30.20 -35.47
C ARG A 408 -7.21 -28.78 -36.00
N THR A 409 -7.43 -28.64 -37.30
CA THR A 409 -7.49 -27.33 -37.95
C THR A 409 -8.91 -27.07 -38.41
N THR A 410 -9.36 -25.85 -38.16
CA THR A 410 -10.57 -25.27 -38.73
C THR A 410 -10.19 -24.04 -39.54
N LYS A 411 -11.15 -23.40 -40.23
CA LYS A 411 -10.89 -22.21 -41.03
C LYS A 411 -10.23 -21.08 -40.23
N ASP A 412 -10.59 -20.93 -38.96
CA ASP A 412 -10.24 -19.76 -38.13
C ASP A 412 -9.46 -20.12 -36.84
N MET A 413 -9.11 -21.38 -36.65
CA MET A 413 -8.46 -21.86 -35.41
C MET A 413 -7.71 -23.17 -35.63
N ILE A 414 -6.55 -23.29 -34.97
CA ILE A 414 -5.80 -24.53 -34.81
C ILE A 414 -5.91 -24.96 -33.34
N THR A 415 -6.28 -26.22 -33.11
CA THR A 415 -6.29 -26.85 -31.78
C THR A 415 -5.16 -27.87 -31.72
N TYR A 416 -4.23 -27.67 -30.80
CA TYR A 416 -3.15 -28.60 -30.49
C TYR A 416 -3.54 -29.47 -29.31
N TYR A 417 -3.42 -30.78 -29.46
CA TYR A 417 -3.61 -31.75 -28.39
C TYR A 417 -2.24 -32.22 -27.92
N VAL A 418 -1.92 -31.92 -26.66
CA VAL A 418 -0.61 -32.20 -26.08
C VAL A 418 -0.72 -33.02 -24.81
N GLY A 419 0.17 -34.00 -24.64
CA GLY A 419 0.17 -34.90 -23.48
C GLY A 419 0.74 -34.27 -22.19
N ASN A 420 1.29 -33.05 -22.25
CA ASN A 420 1.91 -32.37 -21.11
C ASN A 420 1.34 -30.95 -20.93
N GLY A 421 0.79 -30.67 -19.75
CA GLY A 421 0.17 -29.38 -19.42
C GLY A 421 1.14 -28.20 -19.43
N GLU A 422 2.41 -28.37 -19.06
CA GLU A 422 3.41 -27.29 -19.13
C GLU A 422 3.73 -26.91 -20.59
N VAL A 423 3.73 -27.91 -21.48
CA VAL A 423 3.84 -27.66 -22.92
C VAL A 423 2.60 -26.93 -23.41
N ALA A 424 1.40 -27.31 -22.93
CA ALA A 424 0.16 -26.62 -23.29
C ALA A 424 0.20 -25.12 -22.92
N ILE A 425 0.61 -24.81 -21.70
CA ILE A 425 0.74 -23.43 -21.22
C ILE A 425 1.80 -22.67 -22.03
N THR A 426 2.95 -23.30 -22.27
CA THR A 426 4.05 -22.70 -23.05
C THR A 426 3.59 -22.34 -24.46
N VAL A 427 2.91 -23.26 -25.15
CA VAL A 427 2.33 -23.02 -26.47
C VAL A 427 1.34 -21.86 -26.39
N GLY A 428 0.44 -21.82 -25.40
CA GLY A 428 -0.48 -20.70 -25.24
C GLY A 428 0.19 -19.33 -25.03
N TRP A 429 1.26 -19.26 -24.23
CA TRP A 429 2.01 -18.02 -24.02
C TRP A 429 2.77 -17.57 -25.29
N ILE A 430 3.40 -18.51 -26.00
CA ILE A 430 4.14 -18.19 -27.22
C ILE A 430 3.19 -17.74 -28.33
N ALA A 431 2.00 -18.34 -28.44
CA ALA A 431 0.98 -17.90 -29.39
C ALA A 431 0.69 -16.40 -29.20
N ARG A 432 0.48 -15.94 -27.96
CA ARG A 432 0.25 -14.52 -27.65
C ARG A 432 1.43 -13.61 -27.95
N LEU A 433 2.66 -14.07 -27.73
CA LEU A 433 3.88 -13.34 -28.11
C LEU A 433 4.07 -13.24 -29.63
N LEU A 434 3.56 -14.21 -30.38
CA LEU A 434 3.53 -14.21 -31.85
C LEU A 434 2.32 -13.45 -32.42
N GLY A 435 1.48 -12.88 -31.56
CA GLY A 435 0.29 -12.11 -31.94
C GLY A 435 -0.94 -12.94 -32.25
N PHE A 436 -1.02 -14.17 -31.73
CA PHE A 436 -2.21 -15.02 -31.81
C PHE A 436 -2.95 -15.05 -30.48
N GLU A 437 -4.27 -15.18 -30.54
CA GLU A 437 -5.05 -15.48 -29.34
C GLU A 437 -4.83 -16.92 -28.92
N SER A 438 -4.86 -17.15 -27.60
CA SER A 438 -4.73 -18.49 -27.06
C SER A 438 -5.70 -18.75 -25.91
N SER A 439 -6.27 -19.95 -25.96
CA SER A 439 -7.02 -20.59 -24.88
C SER A 439 -6.37 -21.93 -24.53
N ILE A 440 -6.24 -22.17 -23.22
CA ILE A 440 -5.54 -23.32 -22.67
C ILE A 440 -6.53 -24.09 -21.80
N ILE A 441 -6.74 -25.37 -22.09
CA ILE A 441 -7.59 -26.25 -21.30
C ILE A 441 -6.72 -27.35 -20.71
N ILE A 442 -6.50 -27.28 -19.40
CA ILE A 442 -5.75 -28.28 -18.65
C ILE A 442 -6.75 -29.27 -18.03
N ARG A 443 -6.73 -30.54 -18.48
CA ARG A 443 -7.48 -31.64 -17.86
C ARG A 443 -6.71 -32.18 -16.65
N GLU A 444 -7.38 -32.30 -15.50
CA GLU A 444 -6.75 -32.66 -14.22
C GLU A 444 -6.82 -34.18 -13.90
N ASP A 445 -7.58 -34.94 -14.69
CA ASP A 445 -8.10 -36.26 -14.35
C ASP A 445 -7.68 -37.39 -15.31
N GLY A 446 -6.63 -37.20 -16.12
CA GLY A 446 -6.10 -38.24 -17.01
C GLY A 446 -7.03 -38.63 -18.18
N GLY A 447 -8.14 -37.90 -18.37
CA GLY A 447 -9.16 -38.13 -19.41
C GLY A 447 -8.80 -37.66 -20.82
N GLY A 448 -7.53 -37.76 -21.22
CA GLY A 448 -7.02 -37.40 -22.55
C GLY A 448 -6.11 -36.15 -22.59
N PRO A 449 -5.64 -35.76 -23.79
CA PRO A 449 -4.66 -34.69 -23.97
C PRO A 449 -5.19 -33.30 -23.58
N HIS A 450 -4.28 -32.44 -23.14
CA HIS A 450 -4.54 -31.02 -22.92
C HIS A 450 -4.78 -30.31 -24.26
N GLU A 451 -5.62 -29.28 -24.26
CA GLU A 451 -5.98 -28.55 -25.48
C GLU A 451 -5.39 -27.15 -25.47
N VAL A 452 -4.70 -26.76 -26.54
CA VAL A 452 -4.33 -25.37 -26.80
C VAL A 452 -4.97 -24.93 -28.08
N ARG A 453 -5.90 -23.98 -27.96
CA ARG A 453 -6.58 -23.38 -29.11
C ARG A 453 -5.87 -22.10 -29.45
N VAL A 454 -5.40 -22.00 -30.68
CA VAL A 454 -4.72 -20.84 -31.24
C VAL A 454 -5.55 -20.33 -32.41
N SER A 455 -5.94 -19.07 -32.35
CA SER A 455 -6.64 -18.40 -33.44
C SER A 455 -5.86 -17.15 -33.86
N PRO A 456 -6.00 -16.70 -35.12
CA PRO A 456 -5.54 -15.37 -35.50
C PRO A 456 -6.01 -14.34 -34.46
N PRO A 457 -5.26 -13.23 -34.28
CA PRO A 457 -5.76 -12.13 -33.48
C PRO A 457 -7.11 -11.75 -34.07
N LYS A 458 -8.16 -11.81 -33.26
CA LYS A 458 -9.47 -11.34 -33.70
C LYS A 458 -9.54 -9.83 -33.63
N ASP A 459 -8.52 -9.20 -33.01
CA ASP A 459 -8.51 -7.80 -32.64
C ASP A 459 -9.83 -7.45 -31.95
N GLU A 460 -10.33 -8.31 -31.07
CA GLU A 460 -11.65 -8.20 -30.47
C GLU A 460 -11.52 -7.68 -29.04
N ILE A 461 -12.34 -6.68 -28.70
CA ILE A 461 -12.42 -6.05 -27.38
C ILE A 461 -13.81 -6.32 -26.77
N PRO A 462 -13.95 -6.47 -25.45
CA PRO A 462 -15.26 -6.58 -24.80
C PRO A 462 -16.21 -5.45 -25.25
N SER A 463 -17.44 -5.80 -25.66
CA SER A 463 -18.44 -4.82 -26.12
C SER A 463 -18.77 -3.80 -25.04
N GLU A 464 -18.59 -4.16 -23.77
CA GLU A 464 -18.75 -3.27 -22.62
C GLU A 464 -17.83 -2.02 -22.70
N ILE A 465 -16.69 -2.11 -23.40
CA ILE A 465 -15.85 -0.93 -23.69
C ILE A 465 -16.56 0.02 -24.66
N VAL A 466 -17.18 -0.52 -25.70
CA VAL A 466 -17.91 0.27 -26.71
C VAL A 466 -19.19 0.85 -26.11
N GLU A 467 -19.89 0.09 -25.28
CA GLU A 467 -21.06 0.57 -24.52
C GLU A 467 -20.67 1.69 -23.54
N SER A 468 -19.57 1.53 -22.81
CA SER A 468 -19.06 2.58 -21.93
C SER A 468 -18.75 3.84 -22.74
N LEU A 469 -18.01 3.73 -23.85
CA LEU A 469 -17.74 4.85 -24.76
C LEU A 469 -19.02 5.54 -25.24
N LEU A 470 -20.04 4.79 -25.62
CA LEU A 470 -21.30 5.34 -26.16
C LEU A 470 -22.22 5.92 -25.10
N SER A 471 -22.25 5.36 -23.88
CA SER A 471 -23.05 5.88 -22.77
C SER A 471 -22.60 7.29 -22.35
N HIS A 472 -21.29 7.54 -22.38
CA HIS A 472 -20.70 8.86 -22.14
C HIS A 472 -21.09 9.85 -23.25
N VAL A 473 -21.20 9.39 -24.49
CA VAL A 473 -21.55 10.19 -25.67
C VAL A 473 -23.03 10.58 -25.69
N GLN A 474 -23.90 9.64 -25.28
CA GLN A 474 -25.32 9.91 -25.09
C GLN A 474 -25.58 10.88 -23.93
N SER A 475 -24.83 10.73 -22.83
CA SER A 475 -24.88 11.65 -21.67
C SER A 475 -24.44 13.07 -22.02
N ALA A 476 -23.58 13.23 -23.04
CA ALA A 476 -23.17 14.52 -23.59
C ALA A 476 -24.20 15.16 -24.56
N GLY A 477 -25.38 14.54 -24.76
CA GLY A 477 -26.47 15.10 -25.58
C GLY A 477 -26.24 15.01 -27.10
N ILE A 478 -25.36 14.11 -27.56
CA ILE A 478 -25.05 13.93 -28.98
C ILE A 478 -26.06 12.95 -29.60
N SER A 479 -26.79 13.38 -30.64
CA SER A 479 -27.75 12.52 -31.37
C SER A 479 -27.01 11.55 -32.30
N LEU A 480 -27.25 10.25 -32.11
CA LEU A 480 -26.67 9.16 -32.91
C LEU A 480 -27.48 8.85 -34.19
N ASN A 481 -28.39 9.74 -34.60
CA ASN A 481 -29.33 9.47 -35.69
C ASN A 481 -28.62 9.40 -37.05
N GLY A 482 -28.69 8.24 -37.70
CA GLY A 482 -28.22 8.00 -39.06
C GLY A 482 -26.98 7.13 -39.18
N CYS A 483 -26.39 6.65 -38.08
CA CYS A 483 -25.31 5.67 -38.16
C CYS A 483 -25.87 4.24 -38.22
N ASP A 484 -25.40 3.45 -39.19
CA ASP A 484 -25.57 1.98 -39.23
C ASP A 484 -25.10 1.29 -37.93
N LEU A 485 -24.41 2.00 -37.04
CA LEU A 485 -24.05 1.58 -35.68
C LEU A 485 -25.24 1.18 -34.79
N ILE A 486 -26.46 1.73 -34.97
CA ILE A 486 -27.61 1.29 -34.14
C ILE A 486 -27.92 -0.20 -34.40
N GLN A 487 -27.62 -0.72 -35.60
CA GLN A 487 -27.71 -2.15 -35.90
C GLN A 487 -26.55 -2.96 -35.27
N VAL A 488 -25.36 -2.36 -35.12
CA VAL A 488 -24.21 -2.96 -34.41
C VAL A 488 -24.42 -2.96 -32.88
N LEU A 489 -25.19 -1.99 -32.36
CA LEU A 489 -25.56 -1.86 -30.95
C LEU A 489 -26.75 -2.73 -30.53
N SER A 490 -27.41 -3.36 -31.50
CA SER A 490 -28.43 -4.39 -31.25
C SER A 490 -27.81 -5.76 -30.93
N VAL A 491 -26.48 -5.82 -30.78
CA VAL A 491 -25.70 -7.05 -30.64
C VAL A 491 -25.54 -7.37 -29.15
N ASP A 492 -25.88 -8.62 -28.82
CA ASP A 492 -25.76 -9.27 -27.52
C ASP A 492 -24.58 -8.76 -26.65
N PRO A 493 -24.81 -8.28 -25.40
CA PRO A 493 -23.77 -7.85 -24.46
C PRO A 493 -22.69 -8.89 -24.16
N SER A 494 -22.89 -10.14 -24.59
CA SER A 494 -21.91 -11.22 -24.48
C SER A 494 -20.93 -11.32 -25.67
N ARG A 495 -21.01 -10.44 -26.69
CA ARG A 495 -20.14 -10.49 -27.88
C ARG A 495 -18.96 -9.53 -27.78
N LYS A 496 -17.81 -9.97 -28.28
CA LYS A 496 -16.63 -9.11 -28.48
C LYS A 496 -16.75 -8.36 -29.83
N VAL A 497 -16.17 -7.18 -29.92
CA VAL A 497 -16.25 -6.27 -31.08
C VAL A 497 -14.85 -6.01 -31.63
N SER A 498 -14.67 -5.97 -32.95
CA SER A 498 -13.33 -5.73 -33.52
C SER A 498 -12.81 -4.31 -33.21
N LYS A 499 -11.50 -4.17 -33.04
CA LYS A 499 -10.78 -2.92 -32.81
C LYS A 499 -11.01 -1.92 -33.95
N ASP A 500 -11.26 -2.41 -35.17
CA ASP A 500 -11.64 -1.58 -36.32
C ASP A 500 -13.00 -0.89 -36.10
N VAL A 501 -14.01 -1.61 -35.59
CA VAL A 501 -15.30 -1.00 -35.23
C VAL A 501 -15.13 0.00 -34.08
N VAL A 502 -14.27 -0.30 -33.10
CA VAL A 502 -13.95 0.65 -32.02
C VAL A 502 -13.21 1.88 -32.59
N ALA A 503 -12.30 1.69 -33.56
CA ALA A 503 -11.60 2.78 -34.23
C ALA A 503 -12.56 3.64 -35.05
N ASP A 504 -13.55 3.05 -35.71
CA ASP A 504 -14.62 3.76 -36.42
C ASP A 504 -15.49 4.56 -35.46
N VAL A 505 -15.86 3.99 -34.30
CA VAL A 505 -16.55 4.71 -33.21
C VAL A 505 -15.70 5.89 -32.75
N ILE A 506 -14.41 5.69 -32.49
CA ILE A 506 -13.49 6.76 -32.07
C ILE A 506 -13.35 7.84 -33.16
N ASN A 507 -13.29 7.47 -34.44
CA ASN A 507 -13.21 8.42 -35.55
C ASN A 507 -14.49 9.26 -35.68
N LEU A 508 -15.67 8.65 -35.53
CA LEU A 508 -16.95 9.35 -35.46
C LEU A 508 -17.02 10.31 -34.26
N LEU A 509 -16.48 9.90 -33.11
CA LEU A 509 -16.36 10.77 -31.94
C LEU A 509 -15.38 11.92 -32.17
N LYS A 510 -14.30 11.67 -32.92
CA LYS A 510 -13.37 12.73 -33.34
C LYS A 510 -14.02 13.72 -34.31
N GLU A 511 -14.86 13.26 -35.24
CA GLU A 511 -15.63 14.17 -36.11
C GLU A 511 -16.61 15.07 -35.32
N SER A 512 -16.93 14.67 -34.09
CA SER A 512 -17.76 15.42 -33.13
C SER A 512 -16.96 16.18 -32.06
N LEU A 513 -15.63 16.33 -32.23
CA LEU A 513 -14.67 16.97 -31.31
C LEU A 513 -15.16 18.30 -30.69
N GLY A 514 -15.91 19.10 -31.45
CA GLY A 514 -16.41 20.41 -30.99
C GLY A 514 -17.58 20.38 -29.99
N LYS A 515 -18.11 19.21 -29.65
CA LYS A 515 -19.25 19.01 -28.73
C LYS A 515 -18.92 18.19 -27.49
N LEU A 516 -17.74 17.56 -27.45
CA LEU A 516 -17.29 16.77 -26.31
C LEU A 516 -16.70 17.69 -25.25
N ASP A 517 -17.05 17.44 -23.99
CA ASP A 517 -16.40 18.08 -22.85
C ASP A 517 -15.01 17.47 -22.61
N TYR A 518 -14.29 18.02 -21.62
CA TYR A 518 -12.94 17.59 -21.31
C TYR A 518 -12.86 16.09 -20.98
N ASP A 519 -13.83 15.57 -20.22
CA ASP A 519 -13.84 14.18 -19.76
C ASP A 519 -14.12 13.21 -20.92
N GLY A 520 -14.94 13.60 -21.90
CA GLY A 520 -15.13 12.86 -23.15
C GLY A 520 -13.85 12.76 -23.99
N LEU A 521 -13.05 13.84 -24.07
CA LEU A 521 -11.77 13.85 -24.80
C LEU A 521 -10.69 13.00 -24.13
N ASP A 522 -10.63 13.03 -22.80
CA ASP A 522 -9.70 12.26 -21.98
C ASP A 522 -10.04 10.75 -22.03
N LEU A 523 -11.33 10.41 -21.97
CA LEU A 523 -11.81 9.05 -22.15
C LEU A 523 -11.50 8.51 -23.55
N LEU A 524 -11.69 9.32 -24.61
CA LEU A 524 -11.34 8.96 -25.99
C LEU A 524 -9.84 8.71 -26.15
N SER A 525 -9.00 9.57 -25.55
CA SER A 525 -7.54 9.40 -25.56
C SER A 525 -7.08 8.11 -24.86
N ARG A 526 -7.73 7.74 -23.76
CA ARG A 526 -7.48 6.47 -23.05
C ARG A 526 -7.91 5.25 -23.87
N ALA A 527 -9.07 5.31 -24.51
CA ALA A 527 -9.54 4.26 -25.41
C ALA A 527 -8.58 4.06 -26.60
N GLU A 528 -8.05 5.15 -27.18
CA GLU A 528 -7.02 5.08 -28.23
C GLU A 528 -5.72 4.43 -27.75
N ALA A 529 -5.28 4.76 -26.53
CA ALA A 529 -4.08 4.15 -25.95
C ALA A 529 -4.25 2.63 -25.77
N ILE A 530 -5.41 2.18 -25.28
CA ILE A 530 -5.75 0.76 -25.16
C ILE A 530 -5.76 0.09 -26.54
N LEU A 531 -6.34 0.71 -27.57
CA LEU A 531 -6.37 0.15 -28.92
C LEU A 531 -4.98 -0.06 -29.52
N ARG A 532 -4.08 0.90 -29.33
CA ARG A 532 -2.72 0.89 -29.89
C ARG A 532 -1.75 0.01 -29.10
N SER A 533 -2.12 -0.41 -27.90
CA SER A 533 -1.31 -1.26 -27.03
C SER A 533 -1.40 -2.76 -27.39
N ASP A 534 -0.54 -3.57 -26.77
CA ASP A 534 -0.60 -5.04 -26.83
C ASP A 534 -1.66 -5.62 -25.87
N LEU A 535 -2.45 -4.77 -25.21
CA LEU A 535 -3.37 -5.20 -24.16
C LEU A 535 -4.59 -5.92 -24.71
N THR A 536 -4.99 -6.96 -23.99
CA THR A 536 -6.29 -7.61 -24.11
C THR A 536 -6.89 -7.81 -22.73
N PHE A 537 -8.16 -8.18 -22.66
CA PHE A 537 -8.87 -8.32 -21.40
C PHE A 537 -9.54 -9.68 -21.30
N LEU A 538 -9.43 -10.30 -20.12
CA LEU A 538 -10.03 -11.60 -19.82
C LEU A 538 -11.03 -11.44 -18.67
N LYS A 539 -12.27 -11.81 -18.91
CA LYS A 539 -13.35 -11.68 -17.93
C LYS A 539 -13.21 -12.71 -16.81
N VAL A 540 -13.36 -12.28 -15.56
CA VAL A 540 -13.41 -13.18 -14.40
C VAL A 540 -14.70 -13.99 -14.44
N GLU A 541 -14.58 -15.31 -14.44
CA GLU A 541 -15.72 -16.23 -14.49
C GLU A 541 -16.15 -16.68 -13.09
N ARG A 542 -15.20 -16.97 -12.20
CA ARG A 542 -15.48 -17.43 -10.84
C ARG A 542 -14.31 -17.15 -9.91
N ILE A 543 -14.62 -16.88 -8.63
CA ILE A 543 -13.64 -16.68 -7.57
C ILE A 543 -13.98 -17.63 -6.42
N SER A 544 -13.03 -18.49 -6.04
CA SER A 544 -13.18 -19.42 -4.92
C SER A 544 -12.07 -19.21 -3.90
N LYS A 545 -12.38 -19.49 -2.64
CA LYS A 545 -11.48 -19.33 -1.51
C LYS A 545 -11.01 -20.71 -1.05
N LEU A 546 -9.70 -20.93 -0.98
CA LEU A 546 -9.10 -22.23 -0.72
C LEU A 546 -8.18 -22.18 0.51
N ARG A 547 -8.23 -23.24 1.33
CA ARG A 547 -7.21 -23.49 2.34
C ARG A 547 -5.92 -23.91 1.65
N TYR A 548 -4.79 -23.35 2.06
CA TYR A 548 -3.49 -23.58 1.43
C TYR A 548 -2.42 -23.60 2.50
N GLU A 549 -1.58 -24.63 2.53
CA GLU A 549 -0.52 -24.79 3.54
C GLU A 549 0.85 -24.91 2.87
N ASP A 550 1.17 -23.94 2.01
CA ASP A 550 2.45 -23.87 1.30
C ASP A 550 2.92 -22.40 1.17
N PHE A 551 4.10 -22.20 0.59
CA PHE A 551 4.64 -20.88 0.32
C PHE A 551 3.90 -20.19 -0.83
N VAL A 552 3.78 -18.88 -0.69
CA VAL A 552 3.50 -17.94 -1.78
C VAL A 552 4.79 -17.17 -2.10
N TYR A 553 4.86 -16.68 -3.31
CA TYR A 553 6.05 -16.22 -3.99
C TYR A 553 5.81 -14.89 -4.65
N ASP A 554 6.85 -14.08 -4.79
CA ASP A 554 6.75 -12.83 -5.51
C ASP A 554 8.05 -12.44 -6.19
N ILE A 555 7.95 -11.57 -7.20
CA ILE A 555 9.07 -11.08 -7.99
C ILE A 555 8.93 -9.57 -8.14
N SER A 556 10.00 -8.84 -7.87
CA SER A 556 10.02 -7.40 -8.16
C SER A 556 10.57 -7.11 -9.53
N VAL A 557 9.82 -6.25 -10.21
CA VAL A 557 10.13 -5.69 -11.52
C VAL A 557 10.27 -4.17 -11.34
N PRO A 558 11.45 -3.58 -11.63
CA PRO A 558 11.64 -2.15 -11.52
C PRO A 558 10.61 -1.34 -12.32
N GLU A 559 10.37 -0.11 -11.87
CA GLU A 559 9.53 0.92 -12.50
C GLU A 559 8.02 0.65 -12.46
N THR A 560 7.59 -0.59 -12.72
CA THR A 560 6.18 -0.95 -12.85
C THR A 560 5.65 -1.82 -11.71
N GLU A 561 6.53 -2.54 -11.01
CA GLU A 561 6.17 -3.58 -10.02
C GLU A 561 5.08 -4.53 -10.56
N LEU A 562 5.14 -4.76 -11.88
CA LEU A 562 4.20 -5.53 -12.67
C LEU A 562 4.96 -6.65 -13.38
N PHE A 563 4.44 -7.87 -13.28
CA PHE A 563 4.87 -8.97 -14.13
C PHE A 563 3.66 -9.76 -14.64
N LEU A 564 3.87 -10.51 -15.72
CA LEU A 564 2.84 -11.36 -16.29
C LEU A 564 2.97 -12.77 -15.69
N GLY A 565 1.84 -13.37 -15.31
CA GLY A 565 1.78 -14.73 -14.79
C GLY A 565 0.40 -15.36 -14.99
N GLY A 566 0.30 -16.69 -14.85
CA GLY A 566 -0.96 -17.41 -15.02
C GLY A 566 -1.13 -18.08 -16.40
N SER A 567 -2.29 -18.69 -16.60
CA SER A 567 -2.58 -19.51 -17.78
C SER A 567 -4.05 -19.35 -18.16
N PRO A 568 -4.39 -18.56 -19.20
CA PRO A 568 -3.53 -17.65 -19.97
C PRO A 568 -2.94 -16.49 -19.14
N PRO A 569 -1.86 -15.82 -19.58
CA PRO A 569 -1.17 -14.82 -18.75
C PRO A 569 -2.04 -13.61 -18.42
N VAL A 570 -1.98 -13.14 -17.18
CA VAL A 570 -2.60 -11.89 -16.69
C VAL A 570 -1.55 -11.04 -15.96
N ALA A 571 -1.80 -9.74 -15.87
CA ALA A 571 -0.91 -8.80 -15.18
C ALA A 571 -1.11 -8.84 -13.66
N LEU A 572 -0.02 -9.12 -12.96
CA LEU A 572 0.09 -9.25 -11.51
C LEU A 572 0.81 -8.02 -10.95
N HIS A 573 0.40 -7.53 -9.78
CA HIS A 573 0.96 -6.34 -9.14
C HIS A 573 1.56 -6.65 -7.77
N ASN A 574 2.54 -5.85 -7.35
CA ASN A 574 3.12 -5.87 -6.00
C ASN A 574 2.63 -4.66 -5.17
N THR A 575 1.74 -4.83 -4.19
CA THR A 575 1.14 -3.72 -3.40
C THR A 575 0.83 -4.05 -1.93
N GLY A 576 1.55 -3.44 -1.01
CA GLY A 576 1.33 -3.74 0.40
C GLY A 576 0.13 -3.18 1.12
N HIS A 577 -0.02 -3.65 2.35
CA HIS A 577 -0.75 -2.94 3.37
C HIS A 577 0.03 -1.65 3.67
N PRO A 578 -0.61 -0.47 3.56
CA PRO A 578 0.00 0.79 3.94
C PRO A 578 0.46 0.77 5.41
N VAL A 579 1.69 1.21 5.66
CA VAL A 579 2.27 1.28 7.01
C VAL A 579 2.66 2.71 7.37
N LEU A 580 2.23 3.15 8.55
CA LEU A 580 2.77 4.33 9.22
C LEU A 580 3.53 3.91 10.46
N SER A 581 4.66 4.55 10.71
CA SER A 581 5.40 4.33 11.95
C SER A 581 6.16 5.57 12.37
N THR A 582 6.49 5.68 13.66
CA THR A 582 7.59 6.56 14.06
C THR A 582 8.93 5.83 13.97
N PHE A 583 10.01 6.59 13.85
CA PHE A 583 11.37 6.04 13.79
C PHE A 583 12.39 7.00 14.42
N HIS A 584 13.36 6.48 15.17
CA HIS A 584 14.42 7.31 15.72
C HIS A 584 15.54 7.53 14.69
N ALA A 585 15.49 8.64 13.95
CA ALA A 585 16.53 9.08 13.01
C ALA A 585 16.48 10.60 12.80
N SER A 586 17.65 11.25 12.71
CA SER A 586 17.79 12.70 12.49
C SER A 586 17.65 13.11 11.03
N ASP A 587 18.01 12.21 10.11
CA ASP A 587 18.09 12.46 8.67
C ASP A 587 17.87 11.16 7.88
N ILE A 588 17.76 11.32 6.56
CA ILE A 588 17.47 10.22 5.64
C ILE A 588 18.58 9.17 5.66
N ASP A 589 19.85 9.57 5.70
CA ASP A 589 20.97 8.63 5.70
C ASP A 589 20.97 7.76 6.95
N THR A 590 20.74 8.35 8.12
CA THR A 590 20.61 7.65 9.41
C THR A 590 19.39 6.73 9.42
N LEU A 591 18.26 7.17 8.88
CA LEU A 591 17.06 6.34 8.73
C LEU A 591 17.41 5.08 7.92
N ILE A 592 17.99 5.28 6.73
CA ILE A 592 18.35 4.19 5.83
C ILE A 592 19.35 3.24 6.49
N GLN A 593 20.43 3.76 7.07
CA GLN A 593 21.44 2.93 7.73
C GLN A 593 20.83 2.07 8.84
N ARG A 594 19.94 2.63 9.67
CA ARG A 594 19.29 1.91 10.76
C ARG A 594 18.29 0.88 10.24
N LEU A 595 17.52 1.20 9.20
CA LEU A 595 16.64 0.24 8.55
C LEU A 595 17.43 -0.94 7.99
N THR A 596 18.61 -0.69 7.41
CA THR A 596 19.38 -1.72 6.70
C THR A 596 20.28 -2.56 7.57
N ASN A 597 20.67 -2.04 8.73
CA ASN A 597 21.56 -2.73 9.66
C ASN A 597 20.79 -3.51 10.73
N ASN A 598 21.51 -4.35 11.46
CA ASN A 598 20.98 -5.02 12.64
C ASN A 598 20.52 -3.98 13.68
N PRO A 599 19.38 -4.18 14.38
CA PRO A 599 18.53 -5.39 14.41
C PRO A 599 17.39 -5.46 13.37
N ILE A 600 17.19 -4.43 12.53
CA ILE A 600 16.05 -4.36 11.62
C ILE A 600 16.30 -5.16 10.32
N ASN A 601 17.51 -5.03 9.76
CA ASN A 601 17.99 -5.81 8.61
C ASN A 601 17.09 -5.76 7.35
N ILE A 602 16.48 -4.60 7.04
CA ILE A 602 15.75 -4.38 5.78
C ILE A 602 16.76 -4.22 4.64
N PRO A 603 16.72 -5.07 3.60
CA PRO A 603 17.60 -4.87 2.47
C PRO A 603 17.39 -3.50 1.78
N LYS A 604 18.46 -2.80 1.38
CA LYS A 604 18.40 -1.45 0.75
C LYS A 604 17.40 -1.34 -0.42
N THR A 605 17.28 -2.39 -1.21
CA THR A 605 16.34 -2.47 -2.32
C THR A 605 14.85 -2.41 -1.90
N ASN A 606 14.49 -2.78 -0.66
CA ASN A 606 13.12 -2.69 -0.14
C ASN A 606 12.73 -1.28 0.26
N ILE A 607 13.68 -0.35 0.34
CA ILE A 607 13.41 1.00 0.81
C ILE A 607 12.41 1.74 -0.07
N GLY A 608 12.32 1.41 -1.38
CA GLY A 608 11.32 1.99 -2.27
C GLY A 608 9.86 1.65 -1.91
N ALA A 609 9.63 0.70 -1.00
CA ALA A 609 8.31 0.43 -0.46
C ALA A 609 7.84 1.49 0.57
N LEU A 610 8.78 2.23 1.15
CA LEU A 610 8.50 3.45 1.91
C LEU A 610 8.24 4.56 0.89
N ASN A 611 7.11 5.28 0.97
CA ASN A 611 6.80 6.35 0.02
C ASN A 611 7.31 7.71 0.50
N PHE A 612 7.22 8.00 1.80
CA PHE A 612 7.70 9.27 2.36
C PHE A 612 8.46 9.08 3.68
N ALA A 613 9.36 10.02 3.96
CA ALA A 613 10.07 10.12 5.23
C ALA A 613 10.03 11.56 5.76
N TRP A 614 9.36 11.74 6.90
CA TRP A 614 9.16 13.02 7.57
C TRP A 614 10.22 13.19 8.66
N PHE A 615 10.96 14.29 8.71
CA PHE A 615 11.98 14.54 9.75
C PHE A 615 11.61 15.72 10.62
N GLN A 616 11.47 15.48 11.92
CA GLN A 616 11.08 16.48 12.91
C GLN A 616 12.16 16.66 13.98
N SER A 617 12.35 17.90 14.43
CA SER A 617 13.31 18.22 15.48
C SER A 617 12.75 19.25 16.47
N ALA A 618 13.31 19.26 17.67
CA ALA A 618 13.08 20.30 18.67
C ALA A 618 14.17 21.37 18.52
N VAL A 619 13.76 22.62 18.29
CA VAL A 619 14.63 23.76 18.02
C VAL A 619 14.30 24.90 18.97
N TYR A 620 15.30 25.68 19.36
CA TYR A 620 15.07 26.90 20.12
C TYR A 620 14.71 28.04 19.16
N THR A 621 13.62 28.76 19.45
CA THR A 621 13.27 29.98 18.72
C THR A 621 14.26 31.10 19.06
N ARG A 622 14.24 32.21 18.30
CA ARG A 622 15.06 33.40 18.59
C ARG A 622 14.82 33.98 19.99
N GLU A 623 13.64 33.73 20.55
CA GLU A 623 13.21 34.16 21.88
C GLU A 623 13.62 33.16 22.99
N GLY A 624 14.27 32.05 22.63
CA GLY A 624 14.72 31.02 23.58
C GLY A 624 13.66 29.98 23.96
N PHE A 625 12.48 29.99 23.34
CA PHE A 625 11.44 28.99 23.58
C PHE A 625 11.71 27.71 22.78
N LEU A 626 11.44 26.56 23.37
CA LEU A 626 11.51 25.27 22.66
C LEU A 626 10.31 25.14 21.73
N ALA A 627 10.57 24.97 20.43
CA ALA A 627 9.56 24.71 19.41
C ALA A 627 9.89 23.40 18.68
N ARG A 628 8.86 22.66 18.28
CA ARG A 628 9.02 21.45 17.45
C ARG A 628 8.71 21.82 16.01
N LYS A 629 9.61 21.51 15.08
CA LYS A 629 9.51 21.86 13.66
C LYS A 629 9.76 20.65 12.77
N LEU A 630 8.94 20.49 11.73
CA LEU A 630 9.34 19.71 10.56
C LEU A 630 10.61 20.37 9.99
N VAL A 631 11.67 19.58 9.79
CA VAL A 631 12.92 20.06 9.19
C VAL A 631 12.91 19.78 7.70
N LYS A 632 12.58 18.54 7.31
CA LYS A 632 12.49 18.11 5.91
C LYS A 632 11.44 17.01 5.74
N LEU A 633 10.72 17.04 4.62
CA LEU A 633 9.88 15.94 4.16
C LEU A 633 10.45 15.41 2.85
N TYR A 634 10.75 14.12 2.80
CA TYR A 634 11.29 13.44 1.62
C TYR A 634 10.25 12.53 0.99
N GLU A 635 10.22 12.50 -0.34
CA GLU A 635 9.70 11.37 -1.11
C GLU A 635 10.80 10.34 -1.28
N VAL A 636 10.51 9.08 -1.03
CA VAL A 636 11.43 7.97 -1.22
C VAL A 636 11.07 7.29 -2.53
N ILE A 637 11.99 7.35 -3.50
CA ILE A 637 11.77 6.85 -4.86
C ILE A 637 12.19 5.39 -4.94
N GLY A 638 13.37 5.07 -4.40
CA GLY A 638 13.92 3.73 -4.43
C GLY A 638 15.43 3.70 -4.30
N TYR A 639 15.99 2.51 -4.50
CA TYR A 639 17.43 2.25 -4.42
C TYR A 639 17.99 1.91 -5.80
N TYR A 640 19.14 2.50 -6.12
CA TYR A 640 19.85 2.33 -7.39
C TYR A 640 21.12 1.51 -7.14
N PRO A 641 21.15 0.22 -7.57
CA PRO A 641 22.26 -0.68 -7.30
C PRO A 641 23.59 -0.24 -7.91
N GLN A 642 23.56 0.53 -9.00
CA GLN A 642 24.77 0.93 -9.73
C GLN A 642 25.72 1.78 -8.87
N ASN A 643 25.15 2.61 -7.99
CA ASN A 643 25.89 3.56 -7.16
C ASN A 643 25.73 3.28 -5.65
N ASP A 644 25.09 2.17 -5.28
CA ASP A 644 24.70 1.84 -3.90
C ASP A 644 23.96 3.00 -3.19
N SER A 645 23.12 3.72 -3.93
CA SER A 645 22.51 4.98 -3.49
C SER A 645 20.99 4.88 -3.42
N ILE A 646 20.40 5.48 -2.39
CA ILE A 646 18.96 5.65 -2.27
C ILE A 646 18.58 7.03 -2.77
N ILE A 647 17.62 7.10 -3.69
CA ILE A 647 17.08 8.36 -4.16
C ILE A 647 15.88 8.71 -3.28
N ALA A 648 16.07 9.77 -2.51
CA ALA A 648 15.02 10.44 -1.76
C ALA A 648 15.04 11.93 -2.12
N ILE A 649 13.90 12.47 -2.54
CA ILE A 649 13.77 13.85 -3.02
C ILE A 649 13.14 14.69 -1.90
N PRO A 650 13.80 15.75 -1.42
CA PRO A 650 13.20 16.66 -0.45
C PRO A 650 12.09 17.48 -1.12
N VAL A 651 10.84 17.29 -0.69
CA VAL A 651 9.69 18.03 -1.20
C VAL A 651 9.36 19.24 -0.34
N PHE A 652 9.57 19.18 0.97
CA PHE A 652 9.47 20.35 1.85
C PHE A 652 10.74 20.51 2.68
N VAL A 653 11.18 21.75 2.83
CA VAL A 653 12.34 22.12 3.64
C VAL A 653 11.98 23.32 4.50
N TRP A 654 12.30 23.25 5.80
CA TRP A 654 12.16 24.40 6.69
C TRP A 654 13.39 25.29 6.62
N ASP A 655 13.14 26.58 6.39
CA ASP A 655 14.14 27.64 6.49
C ASP A 655 14.13 28.22 7.91
N PRO A 656 15.17 27.97 8.74
CA PRO A 656 15.26 28.47 10.10
C PRO A 656 15.44 30.00 10.16
N VAL A 657 15.99 30.62 9.12
CA VAL A 657 16.27 32.06 9.11
C VAL A 657 14.98 32.85 9.01
N ASN A 658 14.12 32.49 8.05
CA ASN A 658 12.84 33.15 7.82
C ASN A 658 11.66 32.46 8.52
N ASN A 659 11.88 31.31 9.16
CA ASN A 659 10.85 30.46 9.76
C ASN A 659 9.71 30.14 8.78
N LYS A 660 10.08 29.73 7.56
CA LYS A 660 9.13 29.40 6.47
C LYS A 660 9.36 27.98 5.96
N PHE A 661 8.29 27.34 5.50
CA PHE A 661 8.35 26.06 4.81
C PHE A 661 8.37 26.29 3.30
N ILE A 662 9.43 25.81 2.66
CA ILE A 662 9.65 25.91 1.21
C ILE A 662 9.15 24.61 0.59
N PHE A 663 8.15 24.70 -0.30
CA PHE A 663 7.66 23.56 -1.09
C PHE A 663 8.50 23.42 -2.36
N SER A 664 9.64 22.74 -2.26
CA SER A 664 10.55 22.48 -3.40
C SER A 664 9.98 21.49 -4.41
N GLY A 665 9.01 20.66 -4.02
CA GLY A 665 8.38 19.65 -4.88
C GLY A 665 7.23 20.13 -5.78
N ARG A 666 6.99 21.45 -5.87
CA ARG A 666 5.91 21.99 -6.70
C ARG A 666 6.24 21.82 -8.19
N GLY A 667 5.43 21.04 -8.90
CA GLY A 667 5.63 20.67 -10.31
C GLY A 667 6.76 19.65 -10.56
N THR A 668 7.22 18.97 -9.51
CA THR A 668 8.30 17.96 -9.57
C THR A 668 8.12 16.81 -8.57
N SER A 669 6.96 16.71 -7.91
CA SER A 669 6.70 15.71 -6.88
C SER A 669 6.41 14.36 -7.53
N TYR A 670 7.27 13.38 -7.31
CA TYR A 670 7.10 12.05 -7.87
C TYR A 670 5.83 11.37 -7.33
N LEU A 671 5.52 11.55 -6.04
CA LEU A 671 4.32 10.93 -5.47
C LEU A 671 3.04 11.59 -5.97
N LEU A 672 3.01 12.92 -6.14
CA LEU A 672 1.82 13.58 -6.70
C LEU A 672 1.64 13.25 -8.18
N GLU A 673 2.71 13.33 -8.97
CA GLU A 673 2.62 13.25 -10.43
C GLU A 673 2.64 11.82 -10.97
N GLU A 674 3.50 10.95 -10.43
CA GLU A 674 3.70 9.59 -10.97
C GLU A 674 2.96 8.51 -10.17
N LYS A 675 2.46 8.83 -8.96
CA LYS A 675 1.64 7.90 -8.17
C LYS A 675 0.19 8.36 -8.06
N ILE A 676 -0.07 9.48 -7.38
CA ILE A 676 -1.44 9.94 -7.09
C ILE A 676 -2.19 10.33 -8.37
N ALA A 677 -1.59 11.14 -9.24
CA ALA A 677 -2.23 11.51 -10.51
C ALA A 677 -2.59 10.26 -11.31
N VAL A 678 -1.70 9.27 -11.38
CA VAL A 678 -1.94 7.99 -12.06
C VAL A 678 -3.04 7.16 -11.39
N MET A 679 -3.03 7.04 -10.06
CA MET A 679 -4.08 6.33 -9.29
C MET A 679 -5.45 6.98 -9.47
N ARG A 680 -5.49 8.30 -9.60
CA ARG A 680 -6.70 9.10 -9.91
C ARG A 680 -6.94 9.26 -11.40
N GLY A 681 -6.11 8.64 -12.24
CA GLY A 681 -6.05 8.68 -13.70
C GLY A 681 -6.04 10.06 -14.35
N ILE A 682 -5.51 11.06 -13.66
CA ILE A 682 -5.27 12.42 -14.16
C ILE A 682 -4.09 12.36 -15.15
N PRO A 683 -4.27 12.77 -16.43
CA PRO A 683 -3.21 12.75 -17.42
C PRO A 683 -2.12 13.79 -17.11
N ARG A 684 -0.89 13.58 -17.58
CA ARG A 684 0.24 14.52 -17.34
C ARG A 684 -0.06 15.97 -17.76
N SER A 685 -0.88 16.17 -18.79
CA SER A 685 -1.32 17.51 -19.23
C SER A 685 -2.14 18.26 -18.18
N ARG A 686 -2.80 17.52 -17.27
CA ARG A 686 -3.63 18.02 -16.17
C ARG A 686 -3.04 17.80 -14.81
N VAL A 687 -1.76 17.45 -14.72
CA VAL A 687 -1.12 17.21 -13.42
C VAL A 687 -1.24 18.40 -12.47
N LYS A 688 -1.40 19.62 -13.02
CA LYS A 688 -1.71 20.83 -12.28
C LYS A 688 -2.95 20.70 -11.38
N GLU A 689 -3.98 19.96 -11.78
CA GLU A 689 -5.20 19.76 -10.98
C GLU A 689 -4.89 19.12 -9.61
N VAL A 690 -3.89 18.23 -9.56
CA VAL A 690 -3.42 17.62 -8.30
C VAL A 690 -2.86 18.68 -7.36
N TYR A 691 -2.12 19.64 -7.91
CA TYR A 691 -1.57 20.76 -7.15
C TYR A 691 -2.64 21.78 -6.77
N ASP A 692 -3.63 22.01 -7.63
CA ASP A 692 -4.76 22.91 -7.34
C ASP A 692 -5.61 22.34 -6.20
N GLU A 693 -5.85 21.02 -6.18
CA GLU A 693 -6.51 20.34 -5.05
C GLU A 693 -5.69 20.43 -3.75
N LEU A 694 -4.37 20.31 -3.82
CA LEU A 694 -3.49 20.50 -2.67
C LEU A 694 -3.68 21.88 -2.04
N GLU A 695 -3.70 22.93 -2.87
CA GLU A 695 -3.89 24.32 -2.40
C GLU A 695 -5.31 24.55 -1.84
N LEU A 696 -6.33 23.90 -2.43
CA LEU A 696 -7.70 23.92 -1.87
C LEU A 696 -7.76 23.27 -0.50
N ARG A 697 -7.15 22.09 -0.34
CA ARG A 697 -7.05 21.40 0.96
C ARG A 697 -6.27 22.24 1.99
N ALA A 698 -5.18 22.89 1.56
CA ALA A 698 -4.40 23.78 2.43
C ALA A 698 -5.22 24.99 2.89
N SER A 699 -6.02 25.56 1.98
CA SER A 699 -6.94 26.67 2.29
C SER A 699 -8.01 26.26 3.29
N PHE A 700 -8.59 25.06 3.12
CA PHE A 700 -9.54 24.49 4.09
C PHE A 700 -8.93 24.32 5.49
N ILE A 701 -7.72 23.77 5.56
CA ILE A 701 -7.05 23.58 6.85
C ILE A 701 -6.70 24.93 7.50
N ASN A 702 -6.25 25.91 6.72
CA ASN A 702 -5.98 27.27 7.22
C ASN A 702 -7.25 27.92 7.79
N GLU A 703 -8.39 27.79 7.10
CA GLU A 703 -9.66 28.33 7.59
C GLU A 703 -10.07 27.70 8.94
N LEU A 704 -9.81 26.40 9.15
CA LEU A 704 -10.02 25.77 10.46
C LEU A 704 -9.14 26.39 11.55
N VAL A 705 -7.87 26.68 11.24
CA VAL A 705 -6.91 27.33 12.16
C VAL A 705 -7.35 28.76 12.49
N GLU A 706 -7.74 29.55 11.49
CA GLU A 706 -8.22 30.93 11.67
C GLU A 706 -9.47 30.99 12.56
N ARG A 707 -10.34 29.99 12.45
CA ARG A 707 -11.53 29.81 13.30
C ARG A 707 -11.25 29.18 14.65
N LYS A 708 -9.99 28.85 14.95
CA LYS A 708 -9.56 28.20 16.21
C LYS A 708 -10.23 26.84 16.46
N ILE A 709 -10.54 26.11 15.39
CA ILE A 709 -11.04 24.74 15.47
C ILE A 709 -9.86 23.83 15.73
N PHE A 710 -9.58 23.60 17.01
CA PHE A 710 -8.38 22.93 17.50
C PHE A 710 -8.65 21.58 18.16
N ASP A 711 -9.89 21.29 18.56
CA ASP A 711 -10.21 19.98 19.11
C ASP A 711 -10.03 18.89 18.06
N TYR A 712 -9.42 17.77 18.46
CA TYR A 712 -9.09 16.66 17.56
C TYR A 712 -10.33 16.07 16.88
N TRP A 713 -11.44 15.99 17.61
CA TRP A 713 -12.67 15.38 17.13
C TRP A 713 -13.48 16.36 16.26
N ASP A 714 -13.43 17.66 16.55
CA ASP A 714 -13.99 18.69 15.67
C ASP A 714 -13.27 18.72 14.32
N VAL A 715 -11.93 18.68 14.33
CA VAL A 715 -11.12 18.61 13.11
C VAL A 715 -11.45 17.34 12.32
N TRP A 716 -11.58 16.20 12.99
CA TRP A 716 -11.98 14.94 12.34
C TRP A 716 -13.35 15.03 11.67
N ARG A 717 -14.36 15.58 12.38
CA ARG A 717 -15.70 15.80 11.83
C ARG A 717 -15.66 16.70 10.59
N ALA A 718 -14.88 17.77 10.63
CA ALA A 718 -14.70 18.66 9.49
C ALA A 718 -14.09 17.94 8.27
N ILE A 719 -13.09 17.07 8.49
CA ILE A 719 -12.47 16.26 7.44
C ILE A 719 -13.46 15.22 6.87
N ILE A 720 -14.27 14.57 7.70
CA ILE A 720 -15.35 13.68 7.22
C ILE A 720 -16.28 14.45 6.29
N LYS A 721 -16.68 15.66 6.70
CA LYS A 721 -17.62 16.47 5.92
C LYS A 721 -17.08 16.80 4.53
N VAL A 722 -15.77 17.05 4.42
CA VAL A 722 -15.09 17.22 3.13
C VAL A 722 -15.25 16.00 2.23
N GLY A 723 -15.17 14.79 2.78
CA GLY A 723 -15.41 13.55 2.03
C GLY A 723 -16.85 13.41 1.52
N GLU A 724 -17.83 14.01 2.21
CA GLU A 724 -19.25 13.95 1.83
C GLU A 724 -19.63 14.96 0.74
N VAL A 725 -19.09 16.18 0.81
CA VAL A 725 -19.52 17.29 -0.07
C VAL A 725 -18.44 17.79 -1.05
N GLY A 726 -17.20 17.35 -0.89
CA GLY A 726 -16.04 17.85 -1.62
C GLY A 726 -15.36 19.05 -0.94
N VAL A 727 -14.06 19.22 -1.19
CA VAL A 727 -13.20 20.22 -0.52
C VAL A 727 -13.70 21.65 -0.73
N GLU A 728 -14.06 22.00 -1.96
CA GLU A 728 -14.49 23.36 -2.31
C GLU A 728 -15.82 23.74 -1.63
N LYS A 729 -16.82 22.84 -1.68
CA LYS A 729 -18.11 23.07 -1.01
C LYS A 729 -17.94 23.12 0.50
N ALA A 730 -17.11 22.24 1.07
CA ALA A 730 -16.82 22.23 2.50
C ALA A 730 -16.13 23.53 2.95
N LEU A 731 -15.17 24.04 2.16
CA LEU A 731 -14.53 25.33 2.43
C LEU A 731 -15.55 26.48 2.43
N ASN A 732 -16.47 26.51 1.48
CA ASN A 732 -17.52 27.52 1.42
C ASN A 732 -18.49 27.41 2.61
N LEU A 733 -18.90 26.19 2.99
CA LEU A 733 -19.73 25.97 4.18
C LEU A 733 -19.01 26.40 5.47
N LEU A 734 -17.71 26.12 5.57
CA LEU A 734 -16.89 26.53 6.70
C LEU A 734 -16.82 28.05 6.81
N ARG A 735 -16.56 28.73 5.68
CA ARG A 735 -16.52 30.21 5.59
C ARG A 735 -17.84 30.85 6.04
N ASN A 736 -18.96 30.21 5.70
CA ASN A 736 -20.30 30.66 6.07
C ASN A 736 -20.73 30.21 7.49
N GLY A 737 -19.89 29.48 8.23
CA GLY A 737 -20.18 29.01 9.59
C GLY A 737 -21.19 27.87 9.68
N ALA A 738 -21.40 27.11 8.60
CA ALA A 738 -22.43 26.07 8.49
C ALA A 738 -21.87 24.63 8.47
N LEU A 739 -20.56 24.45 8.66
CA LEU A 739 -19.90 23.13 8.55
C LEU A 739 -19.96 22.32 9.85
N LEU A 740 -19.82 22.96 11.00
CA LEU A 740 -19.71 22.33 12.33
C LEU A 740 -20.86 22.75 13.24
#